data_AF-A0A1H3EAN2-F1
#
_entry.id   AF-A0A1H3EAN2-F1
#
_cell.length_a   1.000
_cell.length_b   1.000
_cell.length_c   1.000
_cell.angle_alpha   90.00
_cell.angle_beta   90.00
_cell.angle_gamma   90.00
#
_symmetry.space_group_name_H-M   'P 1'
#
loop_
_entity.id
_entity.type
_entity.pdbx_description
1 polymer ?
#
loop_
_entity_poly.entity_id
_entity_poly.type
_entity_poly.pdbx_seq_one_letter_code
_entity_poly.pdbx_strand_id
1 'polypeptide(L)'
;MTGAPAQAELQSLDDTVMSGISGQTGITLELDLNATIGQLSYFDDGNGIHLEDFRIGSATDPSGAAFHSIALDIGADASLNLSYLVEDRRIEFGDVRLAGAPGVSMGGVFFDHNLTGTFRLASGGRLSGAGYTFDSAYTMTGGRLGYRTNGNEVFLDDITLSVDAMGITMDVVPTGLLFTAPSITGNYRVGAIRYSNNPLNHGNSVDVSSGLSLPSYGRLSGDFDLSGEMTIGGGGRAGEGLHIDSETIINSANFIYHDDGHAFALKGITGAYRFNDLRIDVTTDWLGREALGLTLGSLEGGLNIARVELGAGGKSLGAVNVNFLFQDQTVNGLAYTNAIYLQGGGHADAGEQGLRLATQWSLAPSDISYTEDGNRVIFSGLQSWGQGDFTVNVTRDDVINGTEFFDGLRLGFEGVKGGYRINGLRVGDEDAPLQGGTELLLALGFYPAYDFDLDGHITLGAGGASGDGLTINSDVRVSNGSAALIANPYDEGNGEISQTGLWVTDLDFDMHLRDMTIDVTPEGFAIIKGEAWSTMDVGNLRVGDKETGGSFGRFVIQNYETGSTMTITPGGAGAVCAGGAGSDAATCSASGGLWEDRGAEGVTIAMRQILARAVDDTRRNALTWETGRSLDGGGAPINDTGMKLVLNDIYTSDGGDFDGDGIEDNSFGIQSEISVDVYQTRVVKKTDGVDSQGVAGARGDERIMDAGAAEGYRYVTNPSASDLENRPLGFAVQARTQFRELSINNIDLVHPVGGAQTAIYGVKLQNFDINANLTATPIP
;
A
#
# COMPACT_ATOMS: atom_id res chain seq x y z
N MET A 1 -61.50 20.54 -5.93
CA MET A 1 -61.07 21.57 -6.87
C MET A 1 -59.93 20.98 -7.66
N THR A 2 -60.13 20.78 -8.96
CA THR A 2 -59.23 20.11 -9.90
C THR A 2 -58.07 21.03 -10.29
N GLY A 3 -56.83 20.59 -10.05
CA GLY A 3 -55.61 21.30 -10.44
C GLY A 3 -55.38 21.22 -11.95
N ALA A 4 -55.03 22.35 -12.55
CA ALA A 4 -54.67 22.45 -13.96
C ALA A 4 -53.29 21.84 -14.21
N PRO A 5 -53.07 21.09 -15.31
CA PRO A 5 -51.74 20.69 -15.73
C PRO A 5 -50.99 21.90 -16.30
N ALA A 6 -49.73 22.09 -15.89
CA ALA A 6 -48.82 22.98 -16.59
C ALA A 6 -48.42 22.31 -17.92
N GLN A 7 -49.05 22.71 -19.02
CA GLN A 7 -48.55 22.44 -20.36
C GLN A 7 -47.46 23.47 -20.65
N ALA A 8 -46.22 23.02 -20.80
CA ALA A 8 -45.21 23.81 -21.52
C ALA A 8 -45.64 23.82 -23.00
N GLU A 9 -46.25 24.91 -23.46
CA GLU A 9 -46.45 25.15 -24.89
C GLU A 9 -45.09 25.46 -25.52
N LEU A 10 -44.54 24.51 -26.27
CA LEU A 10 -43.48 24.79 -27.23
C LEU A 10 -44.10 25.65 -28.35
N GLN A 11 -43.82 26.94 -28.33
CA GLN A 11 -44.28 27.86 -29.36
C GLN A 11 -43.40 27.70 -30.62
N SER A 12 -43.98 27.19 -31.70
CA SER A 12 -43.31 27.12 -33.00
C SER A 12 -42.94 28.54 -33.45
N LEU A 13 -41.64 28.81 -33.58
CA LEU A 13 -41.14 30.03 -34.21
C LEU A 13 -41.41 29.96 -35.72
N ASP A 14 -41.71 31.12 -36.33
CA ASP A 14 -41.82 31.30 -37.77
C ASP A 14 -40.45 31.06 -38.44
N ASP A 15 -40.41 30.32 -39.55
CA ASP A 15 -39.20 30.02 -40.34
C ASP A 15 -38.38 31.28 -40.67
N THR A 16 -39.04 32.44 -40.79
CA THR A 16 -38.40 33.73 -41.05
C THR A 16 -37.54 34.18 -39.85
N VAL A 17 -38.00 33.94 -38.62
CA VAL A 17 -37.28 34.25 -37.37
C VAL A 17 -36.18 33.22 -37.13
N MET A 18 -36.45 31.95 -37.42
CA MET A 18 -35.48 30.85 -37.35
C MET A 18 -34.31 31.03 -38.32
N SER A 19 -34.55 31.63 -39.51
CA SER A 19 -33.49 31.90 -40.49
C SER A 19 -32.47 32.97 -40.06
N GLY A 20 -32.81 33.79 -39.05
CA GLY A 20 -31.94 34.83 -38.49
C GLY A 20 -31.14 34.39 -37.26
N ILE A 21 -31.44 33.23 -36.69
CA ILE A 21 -30.71 32.66 -35.56
C ILE A 21 -29.48 31.93 -36.12
N SER A 22 -28.30 32.52 -35.99
CA SER A 22 -27.03 31.85 -36.28
C SER A 22 -26.38 31.40 -34.98
N GLY A 23 -25.79 30.19 -34.99
CA GLY A 23 -25.03 29.69 -33.83
C GLY A 23 -23.81 30.53 -33.45
N GLN A 24 -23.45 31.55 -34.25
CA GLN A 24 -22.39 32.52 -33.97
C GLN A 24 -22.82 33.65 -33.01
N THR A 25 -24.12 33.74 -32.69
CA THR A 25 -24.65 34.73 -31.74
C THR A 25 -24.79 34.19 -30.31
N GLY A 26 -24.40 32.93 -30.09
CA GLY A 26 -24.50 32.23 -28.81
C GLY A 26 -25.93 31.74 -28.51
N ILE A 27 -26.06 30.49 -28.05
CA ILE A 27 -27.30 29.92 -27.52
C ILE A 27 -27.03 29.57 -26.05
N THR A 28 -27.84 30.07 -25.11
CA THR A 28 -27.78 29.61 -23.71
C THR A 28 -28.96 28.69 -23.43
N LEU A 29 -28.67 27.52 -22.89
CA LEU A 29 -29.64 26.52 -22.46
C LEU A 29 -29.57 26.41 -20.93
N GLU A 30 -30.67 26.69 -20.25
CA GLU A 30 -30.83 26.49 -18.81
C GLU A 30 -31.77 25.30 -18.58
N LEU A 31 -31.35 24.37 -17.73
CA LEU A 31 -32.04 23.11 -17.44
C LEU A 31 -32.12 22.89 -15.93
N ASP A 32 -33.31 22.50 -15.48
CA ASP A 32 -33.51 21.86 -14.18
C ASP A 32 -33.59 20.35 -14.40
N LEU A 33 -32.59 19.61 -13.94
CA LEU A 33 -32.45 18.17 -14.16
C LEU A 33 -32.97 17.38 -12.95
N ASN A 34 -34.01 16.59 -13.17
CA ASN A 34 -34.45 15.52 -12.26
C ASN A 34 -34.86 14.31 -13.10
N ALA A 35 -34.13 13.21 -12.97
CA ALA A 35 -34.38 11.97 -13.71
C ALA A 35 -34.13 10.77 -12.81
N THR A 36 -35.03 9.78 -12.87
CA THR A 36 -34.90 8.49 -12.18
C THR A 36 -35.17 7.37 -13.18
N ILE A 37 -34.28 6.39 -13.26
CA ILE A 37 -34.40 5.20 -14.09
C ILE A 37 -34.26 3.99 -13.16
N GLY A 38 -35.25 3.09 -13.15
CA GLY A 38 -35.21 1.93 -12.26
C GLY A 38 -34.05 0.98 -12.55
N GLN A 39 -33.71 0.79 -13.83
CA GLN A 39 -32.60 -0.07 -14.24
C GLN A 39 -32.05 0.33 -15.61
N LEU A 40 -30.72 0.41 -15.73
CA LEU A 40 -29.98 0.43 -16.99
C LEU A 40 -29.24 -0.91 -17.15
N SER A 41 -29.40 -1.57 -18.29
CA SER A 41 -28.79 -2.87 -18.55
C SER A 41 -27.86 -2.82 -19.74
N TYR A 42 -26.67 -3.39 -19.59
CA TYR A 42 -25.74 -3.67 -20.66
C TYR A 42 -25.56 -5.18 -20.77
N PHE A 43 -25.52 -5.69 -22.00
CA PHE A 43 -25.30 -7.09 -22.29
C PHE A 43 -24.14 -7.24 -23.26
N ASP A 44 -23.32 -8.24 -22.99
CA ASP A 44 -22.11 -8.57 -23.72
C ASP A 44 -21.97 -10.10 -23.74
N ASP A 45 -21.82 -10.70 -24.91
CA ASP A 45 -21.73 -12.16 -25.10
C ASP A 45 -22.81 -13.00 -24.38
N GLY A 46 -23.98 -12.42 -24.15
CA GLY A 46 -25.10 -13.06 -23.44
C GLY A 46 -25.06 -12.96 -21.92
N ASN A 47 -23.99 -12.40 -21.36
CA ASN A 47 -23.86 -11.99 -19.95
C ASN A 47 -24.32 -10.55 -19.78
N GLY A 48 -24.66 -10.13 -18.56
CA GLY A 48 -25.25 -8.80 -18.37
C GLY A 48 -24.86 -8.13 -17.06
N ILE A 49 -24.81 -6.80 -17.10
CA ILE A 49 -24.64 -5.95 -15.93
C ILE A 49 -25.81 -4.96 -15.84
N HIS A 50 -26.27 -4.71 -14.63
CA HIS A 50 -27.42 -3.87 -14.31
C HIS A 50 -27.00 -2.78 -13.35
N LEU A 51 -27.27 -1.53 -13.71
CA LEU A 51 -27.22 -0.39 -12.80
C LEU A 51 -28.66 -0.10 -12.36
N GLU A 52 -28.94 -0.28 -11.08
CA GLU A 52 -30.28 -0.13 -10.51
C GLU A 52 -30.42 1.18 -9.75
N ASP A 53 -31.65 1.69 -9.68
CA ASP A 53 -31.99 2.94 -8.99
C ASP A 53 -31.12 4.13 -9.43
N PHE A 54 -30.94 4.27 -10.74
CA PHE A 54 -30.20 5.39 -11.30
C PHE A 54 -30.96 6.71 -11.10
N ARG A 55 -30.29 7.71 -10.55
CA ARG A 55 -30.86 9.04 -10.33
C ARG A 55 -29.88 10.14 -10.71
N ILE A 56 -30.42 11.19 -11.34
CA ILE A 56 -29.79 12.50 -11.50
C ILE A 56 -30.74 13.53 -10.88
N GLY A 57 -30.27 14.34 -9.94
CA GLY A 57 -31.10 15.36 -9.29
C GLY A 57 -30.31 16.22 -8.32
N SER A 58 -31.02 16.95 -7.45
CA SER A 58 -30.38 17.75 -6.41
C SER A 58 -29.63 16.88 -5.39
N ALA A 59 -28.41 17.28 -5.01
CA ALA A 59 -27.64 16.61 -3.96
C ALA A 59 -28.15 16.99 -2.56
N THR A 60 -28.64 18.22 -2.38
CA THR A 60 -29.14 18.72 -1.08
C THR A 60 -30.63 18.44 -0.83
N ASP A 61 -31.45 18.36 -1.87
CA ASP A 61 -32.87 18.01 -1.82
C ASP A 61 -33.11 16.71 -2.63
N PRO A 62 -33.36 15.56 -1.97
CA PRO A 62 -33.63 14.29 -2.64
C PRO A 62 -34.78 14.32 -3.66
N SER A 63 -35.71 15.28 -3.51
CA SER A 63 -36.85 15.48 -4.41
C SER A 63 -36.66 16.61 -5.43
N GLY A 64 -35.57 17.38 -5.29
CA GLY A 64 -35.26 18.55 -6.08
C GLY A 64 -34.55 18.23 -7.40
N ALA A 65 -34.47 19.25 -8.26
CA ALA A 65 -33.72 19.22 -9.50
C ALA A 65 -32.35 19.90 -9.34
N ALA A 66 -31.35 19.44 -10.09
CA ALA A 66 -30.06 20.09 -10.19
C ALA A 66 -30.08 21.14 -11.32
N PHE A 67 -29.41 22.27 -11.12
CA PHE A 67 -29.34 23.30 -12.15
C PHE A 67 -28.18 23.05 -13.11
N HIS A 68 -28.42 23.26 -14.40
CA HIS A 68 -27.40 23.16 -15.45
C HIS A 68 -27.62 24.23 -16.51
N SER A 69 -26.64 25.13 -16.67
CA SER A 69 -26.57 26.11 -17.75
C SER A 69 -25.44 25.75 -18.72
N ILE A 70 -25.71 25.77 -20.01
CA ILE A 70 -24.71 25.62 -21.08
C ILE A 70 -24.89 26.78 -22.06
N ALA A 71 -23.87 27.62 -22.21
CA ALA A 71 -23.75 28.57 -23.30
C ALA A 71 -22.94 27.95 -24.44
N LEU A 72 -23.55 27.83 -25.61
CA LEU A 72 -22.97 27.27 -26.83
C LEU A 72 -22.69 28.40 -27.83
N ASP A 73 -21.48 28.45 -28.37
CA ASP A 73 -21.08 29.41 -29.41
C ASP A 73 -20.26 28.72 -30.51
N ILE A 74 -20.47 29.14 -31.77
CA ILE A 74 -19.70 28.67 -32.92
C ILE A 74 -18.71 29.75 -33.35
N GLY A 75 -17.43 29.47 -33.17
CA GLY A 75 -16.33 30.38 -33.51
C GLY A 75 -16.23 30.65 -35.02
N ALA A 76 -15.56 31.74 -35.38
CA ALA A 76 -15.33 32.13 -36.78
C ALA A 76 -14.50 31.10 -37.57
N ASP A 77 -13.74 30.25 -36.86
CA ASP A 77 -12.99 29.10 -37.35
C ASP A 77 -13.80 27.79 -37.36
N ALA A 78 -15.12 27.87 -37.15
CA ALA A 78 -16.06 26.75 -37.02
C ALA A 78 -15.85 25.84 -35.80
N SER A 79 -15.09 26.29 -34.79
CA SER A 79 -15.01 25.61 -33.49
C SER A 79 -16.32 25.71 -32.70
N LEU A 80 -16.70 24.65 -31.99
CA LEU A 80 -17.74 24.67 -30.97
C LEU A 80 -17.13 25.07 -29.64
N ASN A 81 -17.65 26.09 -28.99
CA ASN A 81 -17.24 26.53 -27.66
C ASN A 81 -18.44 26.41 -26.71
N LEU A 82 -18.24 25.71 -25.60
CA LEU A 82 -19.22 25.50 -24.54
C LEU A 82 -18.68 26.17 -23.28
N SER A 83 -19.51 26.97 -22.61
CA SER A 83 -19.29 27.36 -21.22
C SER A 83 -20.42 26.77 -20.40
N TYR A 84 -20.10 26.06 -19.32
CA TYR A 84 -21.11 25.38 -18.52
C TYR A 84 -21.00 25.74 -17.04
N LEU A 85 -22.16 25.70 -16.38
CA LEU A 85 -22.34 25.82 -14.96
C LEU A 85 -23.32 24.72 -14.52
N VAL A 86 -22.88 23.87 -13.60
CA VAL A 86 -23.67 22.84 -12.94
C VAL A 86 -23.70 23.17 -11.46
N GLU A 87 -24.88 23.19 -10.86
CA GLU A 87 -25.05 23.43 -9.44
C GLU A 87 -25.92 22.35 -8.80
N ASP A 88 -25.50 21.94 -7.60
CA ASP A 88 -26.17 20.98 -6.73
C ASP A 88 -26.52 19.65 -7.40
N ARG A 89 -25.64 19.11 -8.25
CA ARG A 89 -25.94 17.86 -8.97
C ARG A 89 -25.43 16.64 -8.24
N ARG A 90 -26.33 15.70 -7.94
CA ARG A 90 -26.02 14.29 -7.63
C ARG A 90 -26.30 13.42 -8.84
N ILE A 91 -25.36 12.51 -9.14
CA ILE A 91 -25.55 11.35 -10.00
C ILE A 91 -25.33 10.12 -9.11
N GLU A 92 -26.29 9.20 -9.07
CA GLU A 92 -26.18 8.00 -8.23
C GLU A 92 -26.80 6.77 -8.89
N PHE A 93 -26.34 5.60 -8.46
CA PHE A 93 -26.99 4.32 -8.65
C PHE A 93 -26.97 3.57 -7.32
N GLY A 94 -28.12 3.01 -6.94
CA GLY A 94 -28.29 2.34 -5.65
C GLY A 94 -27.62 0.98 -5.59
N ASP A 95 -27.54 0.29 -6.73
CA ASP A 95 -27.00 -1.06 -6.84
C ASP A 95 -26.34 -1.29 -8.21
N VAL A 96 -25.32 -2.16 -8.23
CA VAL A 96 -24.72 -2.71 -9.44
C VAL A 96 -24.74 -4.23 -9.35
N ARG A 97 -25.42 -4.89 -10.29
CA ARG A 97 -25.62 -6.35 -10.27
C ARG A 97 -25.23 -7.00 -11.59
N LEU A 98 -24.82 -8.26 -11.50
CA LEU A 98 -24.59 -9.12 -12.66
C LEU A 98 -25.82 -9.98 -12.90
N ALA A 99 -26.16 -10.22 -14.16
CA ALA A 99 -27.39 -10.88 -14.56
C ALA A 99 -27.49 -12.32 -14.03
N GLY A 100 -26.37 -13.05 -13.98
CA GLY A 100 -26.26 -14.40 -13.42
C GLY A 100 -26.05 -14.46 -11.91
N ALA A 101 -25.97 -13.32 -11.22
CA ALA A 101 -25.88 -13.24 -9.76
C ALA A 101 -26.85 -12.20 -9.17
N PRO A 102 -28.17 -12.27 -9.47
CA PRO A 102 -29.11 -11.20 -9.11
C PRO A 102 -29.34 -11.03 -7.59
N GLY A 103 -29.04 -12.06 -6.80
CA GLY A 103 -29.21 -12.04 -5.34
C GLY A 103 -28.15 -11.24 -4.57
N VAL A 104 -27.11 -10.75 -5.25
CA VAL A 104 -26.01 -9.98 -4.63
C VAL A 104 -25.68 -8.75 -5.47
N SER A 105 -25.19 -7.69 -4.83
CA SER A 105 -24.86 -6.42 -5.46
C SER A 105 -23.46 -5.95 -5.06
N MET A 106 -22.80 -5.21 -5.95
CA MET A 106 -21.52 -4.53 -5.68
C MET A 106 -21.70 -3.34 -4.73
N GLY A 107 -22.94 -2.92 -4.42
CA GLY A 107 -23.25 -1.72 -3.65
C GLY A 107 -23.55 -0.50 -4.52
N GLY A 108 -23.86 0.61 -3.86
CA GLY A 108 -24.23 1.87 -4.51
C GLY A 108 -23.10 2.88 -4.55
N VAL A 109 -23.14 3.79 -5.52
CA VAL A 109 -22.20 4.91 -5.66
C VAL A 109 -22.99 6.19 -5.93
N PHE A 110 -22.55 7.29 -5.32
CA PHE A 110 -23.07 8.62 -5.62
C PHE A 110 -21.93 9.61 -5.86
N PHE A 111 -22.20 10.58 -6.72
CA PHE A 111 -21.27 11.66 -7.05
C PHE A 111 -21.99 13.02 -7.05
N ASP A 112 -21.64 13.85 -6.08
CA ASP A 112 -22.12 15.22 -5.91
C ASP A 112 -21.10 16.18 -6.50
N HIS A 113 -21.55 17.23 -7.19
CA HIS A 113 -20.65 18.28 -7.65
C HIS A 113 -21.37 19.57 -8.05
N ASN A 114 -20.66 20.68 -7.82
CA ASN A 114 -20.85 21.92 -8.55
C ASN A 114 -19.67 22.05 -9.51
N LEU A 115 -19.93 22.41 -10.76
CA LEU A 115 -18.91 22.41 -11.81
C LEU A 115 -19.08 23.65 -12.69
N THR A 116 -18.00 24.39 -12.89
CA THR A 116 -17.96 25.48 -13.88
C THR A 116 -16.75 25.31 -14.78
N GLY A 117 -16.90 25.57 -16.07
CA GLY A 117 -15.80 25.40 -17.00
C GLY A 117 -16.14 25.72 -18.44
N THR A 118 -15.16 25.49 -19.29
CA THR A 118 -15.25 25.65 -20.73
C THR A 118 -14.80 24.38 -21.43
N PHE A 119 -15.44 24.08 -22.54
CA PHE A 119 -15.03 23.03 -23.46
C PHE A 119 -15.06 23.57 -24.88
N ARG A 120 -13.95 23.45 -25.60
CA ARG A 120 -13.84 23.86 -27.00
C ARG A 120 -13.51 22.63 -27.84
N LEU A 121 -14.18 22.50 -28.97
CA LEU A 121 -14.00 21.42 -29.94
C LEU A 121 -13.79 22.02 -31.33
N ALA A 122 -12.68 21.66 -31.98
CA ALA A 122 -12.35 22.07 -33.33
C ALA A 122 -12.04 20.86 -34.21
N SER A 123 -12.25 21.00 -35.52
CA SER A 123 -11.82 19.99 -36.50
C SER A 123 -10.30 20.00 -36.65
N GLY A 124 -9.72 18.84 -36.95
CA GLY A 124 -8.29 18.61 -37.10
C GLY A 124 -7.76 17.80 -35.92
N GLY A 125 -7.21 16.62 -36.21
CA GLY A 125 -6.52 15.78 -35.25
C GLY A 125 -5.01 15.82 -35.45
N ARG A 126 -4.29 15.00 -34.69
CA ARG A 126 -2.83 14.89 -34.76
C ARG A 126 -2.39 14.15 -36.01
N LEU A 127 -3.11 13.09 -36.39
CA LEU A 127 -2.73 12.22 -37.52
C LEU A 127 -3.35 12.65 -38.84
N SER A 128 -4.51 13.29 -38.82
CA SER A 128 -5.21 13.74 -40.03
C SER A 128 -6.09 14.98 -39.80
N GLY A 129 -6.41 15.68 -40.89
CA GLY A 129 -7.40 16.77 -40.86
C GLY A 129 -8.85 16.32 -40.58
N ALA A 130 -9.10 15.01 -40.50
CA ALA A 130 -10.42 14.44 -40.22
C ALA A 130 -10.65 14.10 -38.74
N GLY A 131 -9.62 14.21 -37.89
CA GLY A 131 -9.75 14.09 -36.44
C GLY A 131 -10.33 15.35 -35.78
N TYR A 132 -10.29 15.39 -34.46
CA TYR A 132 -10.76 16.50 -33.65
C TYR A 132 -9.70 16.94 -32.64
N THR A 133 -9.70 18.21 -32.28
CA THR A 133 -8.95 18.77 -31.16
C THR A 133 -9.93 19.33 -30.13
N PHE A 134 -9.69 19.05 -28.86
CA PHE A 134 -10.49 19.54 -27.74
C PHE A 134 -9.61 20.21 -26.71
N ASP A 135 -10.15 21.30 -26.17
CA ASP A 135 -9.62 22.02 -25.02
C ASP A 135 -10.67 21.95 -23.91
N SER A 136 -10.30 21.51 -22.72
CA SER A 136 -11.20 21.49 -21.56
C SER A 136 -10.53 22.13 -20.36
N ALA A 137 -11.20 23.08 -19.73
CA ALA A 137 -10.75 23.68 -18.49
C ALA A 137 -11.94 23.83 -17.54
N TYR A 138 -11.83 23.32 -16.32
CA TYR A 138 -12.94 23.36 -15.37
C TYR A 138 -12.47 23.39 -13.92
N THR A 139 -13.36 23.88 -13.06
CA THR A 139 -13.25 23.78 -11.60
C THR A 139 -14.52 23.15 -11.05
N MET A 140 -14.32 22.10 -10.26
CA MET A 140 -15.33 21.47 -9.43
C MET A 140 -15.15 21.92 -7.97
N THR A 141 -16.24 22.19 -7.27
CA THR A 141 -16.22 22.59 -5.84
C THR A 141 -17.33 21.90 -5.05
N GLY A 142 -17.06 21.64 -3.77
CA GLY A 142 -18.02 21.02 -2.86
C GLY A 142 -18.47 19.63 -3.32
N GLY A 143 -17.63 18.93 -4.08
CA GLY A 143 -17.97 17.63 -4.62
C GLY A 143 -17.94 16.55 -3.55
N ARG A 144 -18.65 15.44 -3.78
CA ARG A 144 -18.59 14.24 -2.94
C ARG A 144 -18.59 13.01 -3.82
N LEU A 145 -17.80 12.00 -3.46
CA LEU A 145 -17.82 10.69 -4.12
C LEU A 145 -17.93 9.64 -3.03
N GLY A 146 -19.03 8.89 -3.01
CA GLY A 146 -19.30 7.92 -1.96
C GLY A 146 -19.59 6.53 -2.46
N TYR A 147 -19.16 5.55 -1.68
CA TYR A 147 -19.46 4.14 -1.83
C TYR A 147 -20.31 3.67 -0.65
N ARG A 148 -21.38 2.93 -0.93
CA ARG A 148 -22.38 2.54 0.05
C ARG A 148 -22.70 1.05 -0.02
N THR A 149 -22.72 0.39 1.13
CA THR A 149 -23.14 -1.01 1.27
C THR A 149 -23.94 -1.21 2.54
N ASN A 150 -25.06 -1.93 2.46
CA ASN A 150 -25.89 -2.36 3.58
C ASN A 150 -26.29 -1.20 4.52
N GLY A 151 -26.46 0.01 3.95
CA GLY A 151 -26.82 1.23 4.66
C GLY A 151 -25.65 2.05 5.22
N ASN A 152 -24.43 1.52 5.21
CA ASN A 152 -23.24 2.26 5.65
C ASN A 152 -22.52 2.88 4.44
N GLU A 153 -21.80 3.98 4.65
CA GLU A 153 -21.09 4.69 3.58
C GLU A 153 -19.71 5.21 3.99
N VAL A 154 -18.79 5.18 3.02
CA VAL A 154 -17.53 5.93 3.04
C VAL A 154 -17.53 6.86 1.85
N PHE A 155 -17.13 8.11 2.05
CA PHE A 155 -17.11 9.08 0.97
C PHE A 155 -16.03 10.15 1.11
N LEU A 156 -15.52 10.60 -0.03
CA LEU A 156 -14.72 11.81 -0.14
C LEU A 156 -15.67 13.01 -0.02
N ASP A 157 -15.37 13.93 0.88
CA ASP A 157 -16.17 15.12 1.17
C ASP A 157 -15.42 16.41 0.82
N ASP A 158 -16.18 17.43 0.42
CA ASP A 158 -15.67 18.76 0.04
C ASP A 158 -14.54 18.68 -0.99
N ILE A 159 -14.77 17.92 -2.07
CA ILE A 159 -13.83 17.78 -3.18
C ILE A 159 -13.79 19.09 -3.95
N THR A 160 -12.59 19.65 -4.09
CA THR A 160 -12.26 20.69 -5.05
C THR A 160 -11.27 20.13 -6.07
N LEU A 161 -11.52 20.34 -7.35
CA LEU A 161 -10.67 19.86 -8.44
C LEU A 161 -10.62 20.94 -9.52
N SER A 162 -9.44 21.42 -9.91
CA SER A 162 -9.28 22.25 -11.10
C SER A 162 -8.41 21.53 -12.12
N VAL A 163 -8.83 21.51 -13.37
CA VAL A 163 -8.15 20.83 -14.47
C VAL A 163 -8.07 21.75 -15.69
N ASP A 164 -6.92 21.73 -16.34
CA ASP A 164 -6.66 22.37 -17.63
C ASP A 164 -6.03 21.32 -18.57
N ALA A 165 -6.77 20.96 -19.62
CA ALA A 165 -6.43 19.91 -20.59
C ALA A 165 -6.55 20.50 -22.00
N MET A 166 -5.45 21.04 -22.51
CA MET A 166 -5.40 21.74 -23.80
C MET A 166 -4.78 20.89 -24.90
N GLY A 167 -5.27 21.06 -26.12
CA GLY A 167 -4.71 20.43 -27.31
C GLY A 167 -4.90 18.92 -27.35
N ILE A 168 -5.90 18.38 -26.66
CA ILE A 168 -6.22 16.96 -26.71
C ILE A 168 -6.70 16.63 -28.12
N THR A 169 -6.12 15.64 -28.79
CA THR A 169 -6.59 15.22 -30.11
C THR A 169 -7.28 13.86 -30.06
N MET A 170 -8.31 13.67 -30.87
CA MET A 170 -8.92 12.37 -31.16
C MET A 170 -8.85 12.08 -32.65
N ASP A 171 -8.20 10.97 -33.02
CA ASP A 171 -8.06 10.49 -34.38
C ASP A 171 -8.62 9.08 -34.52
N VAL A 172 -9.17 8.75 -35.69
CA VAL A 172 -9.57 7.37 -36.01
C VAL A 172 -8.34 6.63 -36.54
N VAL A 173 -8.03 5.49 -35.95
CA VAL A 173 -6.94 4.58 -36.34
C VAL A 173 -7.49 3.16 -36.61
N PRO A 174 -6.76 2.26 -37.28
CA PRO A 174 -7.26 0.92 -37.59
C PRO A 174 -7.71 0.11 -36.36
N THR A 175 -7.13 0.40 -35.20
CA THR A 175 -7.40 -0.28 -33.92
C THR A 175 -8.50 0.37 -33.09
N GLY A 176 -9.03 1.54 -33.48
CA GLY A 176 -10.05 2.26 -32.72
C GLY A 176 -9.91 3.79 -32.78
N LEU A 177 -10.19 4.44 -31.65
CA LEU A 177 -10.01 5.88 -31.44
C LEU A 177 -8.71 6.13 -30.66
N LEU A 178 -7.83 6.94 -31.22
CA LEU A 178 -6.60 7.38 -30.57
C LEU A 178 -6.81 8.76 -29.96
N PHE A 179 -6.65 8.85 -28.65
CA PHE A 179 -6.57 10.09 -27.90
C PHE A 179 -5.10 10.43 -27.64
N THR A 180 -4.73 11.69 -27.82
CA THR A 180 -3.39 12.19 -27.47
C THR A 180 -3.54 13.44 -26.61
N ALA A 181 -2.92 13.41 -25.45
CA ALA A 181 -2.94 14.48 -24.46
C ALA A 181 -1.53 15.06 -24.31
N PRO A 182 -1.23 16.23 -24.89
CA PRO A 182 0.11 16.82 -24.78
C PRO A 182 0.40 17.34 -23.36
N SER A 183 -0.62 17.81 -22.65
CA SER A 183 -0.54 18.17 -21.24
C SER A 183 -1.94 18.23 -20.62
N ILE A 184 -2.06 17.67 -19.43
CA ILE A 184 -3.22 17.75 -18.54
C ILE A 184 -2.67 18.18 -17.20
N THR A 185 -2.93 19.43 -16.82
CA THR A 185 -2.50 19.98 -15.53
C THR A 185 -3.68 20.16 -14.61
N GLY A 186 -3.46 20.04 -13.31
CA GLY A 186 -4.53 20.26 -12.36
C GLY A 186 -4.09 20.17 -10.91
N ASN A 187 -5.01 20.48 -10.03
CA ASN A 187 -4.87 20.30 -8.60
C ASN A 187 -6.17 19.83 -7.97
N TYR A 188 -6.05 19.13 -6.86
CA TYR A 188 -7.19 18.61 -6.13
C TYR A 188 -7.02 18.77 -4.63
N ARG A 189 -8.15 18.83 -3.94
CA ARG A 189 -8.25 18.77 -2.49
C ARG A 189 -9.50 17.99 -2.12
N VAL A 190 -9.38 17.08 -1.18
CA VAL A 190 -10.49 16.44 -0.47
C VAL A 190 -10.50 17.02 0.93
N GLY A 191 -11.60 17.65 1.33
CA GLY A 191 -11.70 18.31 2.63
C GLY A 191 -11.76 17.36 3.81
N ALA A 192 -12.32 16.16 3.63
CA ALA A 192 -12.30 15.04 4.57
C ALA A 192 -12.67 13.74 3.85
N ILE A 193 -12.12 12.61 4.26
CA ILE A 193 -12.65 11.29 3.91
C ILE A 193 -13.52 10.86 5.09
N ARG A 194 -14.80 10.56 4.88
CA ARG A 194 -15.77 10.36 5.95
C ARG A 194 -16.36 8.96 5.95
N TYR A 195 -16.82 8.56 7.13
CA TYR A 195 -17.51 7.30 7.37
C TYR A 195 -18.85 7.55 8.10
N SER A 196 -19.87 6.79 7.75
CA SER A 196 -21.14 6.73 8.47
C SER A 196 -21.68 5.29 8.53
N ASN A 197 -22.01 4.83 9.74
CA ASN A 197 -22.81 3.63 9.99
C ASN A 197 -24.32 3.90 10.15
N ASN A 198 -24.75 5.16 10.06
CA ASN A 198 -26.15 5.52 10.18
C ASN A 198 -26.86 5.29 8.83
N PRO A 199 -27.81 4.35 8.72
CA PRO A 199 -28.51 4.09 7.47
C PRO A 199 -29.35 5.26 6.95
N LEU A 200 -29.69 6.23 7.81
CA LEU A 200 -30.40 7.44 7.44
C LEU A 200 -29.47 8.52 6.86
N ASN A 201 -28.16 8.40 7.08
CA ASN A 201 -27.19 9.30 6.46
C ASN A 201 -27.05 8.97 4.97
N HIS A 202 -26.87 9.98 4.12
CA HIS A 202 -26.65 9.74 2.70
C HIS A 202 -25.87 10.86 2.02
N GLY A 203 -24.54 10.78 2.06
CA GLY A 203 -23.65 11.81 1.52
C GLY A 203 -23.73 13.14 2.29
N ASN A 204 -23.99 13.07 3.60
CA ASN A 204 -24.02 14.23 4.50
C ASN A 204 -22.77 14.24 5.37
N SER A 205 -22.11 15.40 5.50
CA SER A 205 -20.90 15.58 6.33
C SER A 205 -21.17 15.49 7.84
N VAL A 206 -22.44 15.59 8.25
CA VAL A 206 -22.90 15.49 9.64
C VAL A 206 -23.89 14.35 9.76
N ASP A 207 -23.84 13.64 10.88
CA ASP A 207 -24.80 12.60 11.19
C ASP A 207 -26.21 13.21 11.34
N VAL A 208 -27.16 12.76 10.51
CA VAL A 208 -28.51 13.33 10.45
C VAL A 208 -29.34 13.12 11.73
N SER A 209 -28.96 12.18 12.59
CA SER A 209 -29.67 11.86 13.83
C SER A 209 -29.19 12.70 15.01
N SER A 210 -27.87 12.88 15.14
CA SER A 210 -27.21 13.57 16.26
C SER A 210 -26.81 15.01 15.96
N GLY A 211 -26.63 15.36 14.68
CA GLY A 211 -26.12 16.66 14.23
C GLY A 211 -24.62 16.85 14.44
N LEU A 212 -23.89 15.82 14.87
CA LEU A 212 -22.43 15.85 15.02
C LEU A 212 -21.73 15.66 13.68
N SER A 213 -20.51 16.21 13.53
CA SER A 213 -19.66 15.89 12.37
C SER A 213 -19.37 14.39 12.34
N LEU A 214 -19.42 13.81 11.14
CA LEU A 214 -18.94 12.45 10.95
C LEU A 214 -17.43 12.35 11.23
N PRO A 215 -16.95 11.19 11.72
CA PRO A 215 -15.52 10.93 11.85
C PRO A 215 -14.83 10.97 10.49
N SER A 216 -13.51 11.22 10.49
CA SER A 216 -12.72 11.33 9.27
C SER A 216 -11.45 10.50 9.29
N TYR A 217 -11.08 9.96 8.13
CA TYR A 217 -9.78 9.36 7.89
C TYR A 217 -8.67 10.39 7.63
N GLY A 218 -8.96 11.69 7.68
CA GLY A 218 -8.06 12.76 7.28
C GLY A 218 -8.40 13.34 5.90
N ARG A 219 -7.44 14.07 5.31
CA ARG A 219 -7.64 14.90 4.12
C ARG A 219 -6.59 14.62 3.06
N LEU A 220 -6.92 14.92 1.80
CA LEU A 220 -6.01 14.73 0.67
C LEU A 220 -5.84 16.02 -0.10
N SER A 221 -4.65 16.23 -0.67
CA SER A 221 -4.41 17.31 -1.63
C SER A 221 -3.23 16.99 -2.53
N GLY A 222 -3.20 17.60 -3.70
CA GLY A 222 -2.10 17.43 -4.63
C GLY A 222 -2.26 18.25 -5.90
N ASP A 223 -1.25 18.15 -6.74
CA ASP A 223 -1.18 18.75 -8.07
C ASP A 223 -0.53 17.76 -9.03
N PHE A 224 -0.81 17.93 -10.32
CA PHE A 224 -0.31 17.04 -11.37
C PHE A 224 -0.15 17.77 -12.70
N ASP A 225 0.80 17.28 -13.50
CA ASP A 225 0.99 17.54 -14.92
C ASP A 225 1.27 16.19 -15.59
N LEU A 226 0.34 15.77 -16.44
CA LEU A 226 0.33 14.49 -17.12
C LEU A 226 0.33 14.70 -18.64
N SER A 227 0.93 13.78 -19.38
CA SER A 227 0.79 13.69 -20.83
C SER A 227 0.70 12.24 -21.26
N GLY A 228 0.21 11.95 -22.47
CA GLY A 228 0.09 10.57 -22.89
C GLY A 228 -0.76 10.32 -24.13
N GLU A 229 -0.92 9.04 -24.43
CA GLU A 229 -1.73 8.53 -25.53
C GLU A 229 -2.60 7.38 -25.04
N MET A 230 -3.83 7.30 -25.53
CA MET A 230 -4.76 6.22 -25.21
C MET A 230 -5.48 5.79 -26.48
N THR A 231 -5.46 4.51 -26.81
CA THR A 231 -6.28 3.95 -27.89
C THR A 231 -7.44 3.17 -27.29
N ILE A 232 -8.67 3.46 -27.72
CA ILE A 232 -9.88 2.72 -27.34
C ILE A 232 -10.45 2.04 -28.58
N GLY A 233 -10.53 0.71 -28.55
CA GLY A 233 -11.11 -0.12 -29.59
C GLY A 233 -12.20 -1.04 -29.04
N GLY A 234 -12.86 -1.77 -29.95
CA GLY A 234 -13.77 -2.86 -29.57
C GLY A 234 -13.06 -4.20 -29.49
N GLY A 235 -13.61 -5.10 -28.67
CA GLY A 235 -13.20 -6.49 -28.50
C GLY A 235 -12.75 -6.80 -27.08
N GLY A 236 -13.38 -7.79 -26.44
CA GLY A 236 -12.99 -8.35 -25.16
C GLY A 236 -11.86 -9.36 -25.28
N ARG A 237 -11.54 -10.05 -24.17
CA ARG A 237 -10.52 -11.12 -24.18
C ARG A 237 -11.00 -12.31 -25.00
N ALA A 238 -12.31 -12.53 -25.00
CA ALA A 238 -13.05 -13.32 -25.98
C ALA A 238 -14.29 -12.52 -26.39
N GLY A 239 -14.69 -12.59 -27.67
CA GLY A 239 -15.96 -12.02 -28.13
C GLY A 239 -16.03 -10.49 -28.15
N GLU A 240 -17.17 -9.96 -27.73
CA GLU A 240 -17.48 -8.52 -27.67
C GLU A 240 -16.83 -7.87 -26.42
N GLY A 241 -16.88 -6.54 -26.29
CA GLY A 241 -16.24 -5.80 -25.20
C GLY A 241 -15.39 -4.60 -25.66
N LEU A 242 -14.56 -4.07 -24.76
CA LEU A 242 -13.69 -2.92 -24.99
C LEU A 242 -12.21 -3.29 -24.85
N HIS A 243 -11.39 -2.65 -25.68
CA HIS A 243 -9.94 -2.77 -25.69
C HIS A 243 -9.30 -1.42 -25.46
N ILE A 244 -8.32 -1.35 -24.58
CA ILE A 244 -7.61 -0.13 -24.26
C ILE A 244 -6.10 -0.40 -24.22
N ASP A 245 -5.36 0.40 -24.99
CA ASP A 245 -3.91 0.58 -24.81
C ASP A 245 -3.67 2.00 -24.34
N SER A 246 -2.76 2.22 -23.40
CA SER A 246 -2.43 3.56 -22.91
C SER A 246 -0.99 3.68 -22.49
N GLU A 247 -0.37 4.81 -22.82
CA GLU A 247 0.91 5.28 -22.30
C GLU A 247 0.68 6.63 -21.62
N THR A 248 1.13 6.75 -20.37
CA THR A 248 1.01 7.99 -19.58
C THR A 248 2.37 8.36 -19.01
N ILE A 249 2.74 9.62 -19.17
CA ILE A 249 3.92 10.26 -18.59
C ILE A 249 3.45 11.19 -17.48
N ILE A 250 4.00 11.01 -16.29
CA ILE A 250 3.87 11.92 -15.17
C ILE A 250 5.03 12.91 -15.26
N ASN A 251 4.75 14.10 -15.81
CA ASN A 251 5.75 15.17 -15.91
C ASN A 251 6.11 15.72 -14.53
N SER A 252 5.08 15.91 -13.69
CA SER A 252 5.22 16.19 -12.27
C SER A 252 3.92 15.84 -11.55
N ALA A 253 4.01 15.40 -10.30
CA ALA A 253 2.87 15.34 -9.40
C ALA A 253 3.32 15.44 -7.94
N ASN A 254 2.41 15.89 -7.08
CA ASN A 254 2.56 15.83 -5.63
C ASN A 254 1.31 15.21 -5.01
N PHE A 255 1.50 14.44 -3.93
CA PHE A 255 0.43 13.88 -3.13
C PHE A 255 0.70 14.22 -1.66
N ILE A 256 -0.32 14.71 -0.97
CA ILE A 256 -0.23 15.08 0.45
C ILE A 256 -1.46 14.56 1.18
N TYR A 257 -1.23 13.67 2.14
CA TYR A 257 -2.20 13.27 3.14
C TYR A 257 -2.03 14.17 4.38
N HIS A 258 -3.14 14.65 4.93
CA HIS A 258 -3.15 15.44 6.16
C HIS A 258 -3.99 14.77 7.23
N ASP A 259 -3.44 14.81 8.44
CA ASP A 259 -4.06 14.31 9.65
C ASP A 259 -3.69 15.24 10.82
N ASP A 260 -4.69 15.66 11.58
CA ASP A 260 -4.55 16.58 12.72
C ASP A 260 -3.68 17.84 12.48
N GLY A 261 -3.60 18.28 11.22
CA GLY A 261 -2.81 19.45 10.80
C GLY A 261 -1.35 19.15 10.45
N HIS A 262 -0.92 17.88 10.53
CA HIS A 262 0.37 17.40 10.05
C HIS A 262 0.21 16.68 8.72
N ALA A 263 1.32 16.47 8.01
CA ALA A 263 1.29 15.94 6.66
C ALA A 263 2.28 14.79 6.43
N PHE A 264 1.84 13.82 5.65
CA PHE A 264 2.68 12.91 4.89
C PHE A 264 2.64 13.37 3.43
N ALA A 265 3.80 13.64 2.83
CA ALA A 265 3.87 14.16 1.48
C ALA A 265 4.83 13.36 0.59
N LEU A 266 4.33 12.98 -0.58
CA LEU A 266 5.12 12.47 -1.70
C LEU A 266 5.28 13.59 -2.71
N LYS A 267 6.50 14.10 -2.87
CA LYS A 267 6.78 15.28 -3.70
C LYS A 267 7.69 14.97 -4.87
N GLY A 268 7.49 15.71 -5.96
CA GLY A 268 8.29 15.59 -7.18
C GLY A 268 8.13 14.22 -7.82
N ILE A 269 6.90 13.72 -7.86
CA ILE A 269 6.57 12.44 -8.49
C ILE A 269 6.72 12.62 -10.01
N THR A 270 7.51 11.75 -10.63
CA THR A 270 7.76 11.71 -12.08
C THR A 270 7.80 10.27 -12.55
N GLY A 271 7.50 10.02 -13.82
CA GLY A 271 7.62 8.67 -14.34
C GLY A 271 6.84 8.45 -15.62
N ALA A 272 6.79 7.21 -16.06
CA ALA A 272 5.93 6.80 -17.16
C ALA A 272 5.46 5.38 -16.92
N TYR A 273 4.23 5.09 -17.34
CA TYR A 273 3.71 3.73 -17.36
C TYR A 273 2.89 3.51 -18.62
N ARG A 274 2.87 2.26 -19.06
CA ARG A 274 2.09 1.81 -20.20
C ARG A 274 1.38 0.53 -19.84
N PHE A 275 0.08 0.48 -20.13
CA PHE A 275 -0.64 -0.77 -20.16
C PHE A 275 -1.05 -1.09 -21.60
N ASN A 276 -0.84 -2.35 -21.98
CA ASN A 276 -1.21 -2.87 -23.29
C ASN A 276 -2.26 -3.95 -23.11
N ASP A 277 -3.22 -3.99 -24.03
CA ASP A 277 -4.25 -5.01 -24.09
C ASP A 277 -5.11 -5.09 -22.81
N LEU A 278 -5.52 -3.94 -22.26
CA LEU A 278 -6.55 -3.90 -21.22
C LEU A 278 -7.90 -4.20 -21.87
N ARG A 279 -8.54 -5.30 -21.49
CA ARG A 279 -9.85 -5.72 -21.94
C ARG A 279 -10.88 -5.50 -20.84
N ILE A 280 -12.03 -4.93 -21.22
CA ILE A 280 -13.20 -4.76 -20.36
C ILE A 280 -14.38 -5.46 -21.03
N ASP A 281 -14.87 -6.53 -20.41
CA ASP A 281 -15.94 -7.38 -20.92
C ASP A 281 -16.79 -7.98 -19.78
N VAL A 282 -18.05 -8.35 -20.06
CA VAL A 282 -18.86 -9.12 -19.09
C VAL A 282 -18.63 -10.61 -19.33
N THR A 283 -17.85 -11.23 -18.45
CA THR A 283 -17.26 -12.55 -18.65
C THR A 283 -17.37 -13.40 -17.38
N THR A 284 -16.60 -14.49 -17.29
CA THR A 284 -16.48 -15.29 -16.08
C THR A 284 -15.05 -15.32 -15.57
N ASP A 285 -14.89 -15.37 -14.25
CA ASP A 285 -13.58 -15.63 -13.64
C ASP A 285 -13.12 -17.09 -13.85
N TRP A 286 -11.94 -17.44 -13.32
CA TRP A 286 -11.38 -18.78 -13.43
C TRP A 286 -12.17 -19.88 -12.67
N LEU A 287 -13.14 -19.51 -11.84
CA LEU A 287 -14.07 -20.42 -11.16
C LEU A 287 -15.42 -20.52 -11.90
N GLY A 288 -15.61 -19.79 -12.99
CA GLY A 288 -16.84 -19.77 -13.77
C GLY A 288 -17.94 -18.88 -13.19
N ARG A 289 -17.61 -17.95 -12.28
CA ARG A 289 -18.55 -16.96 -11.75
C ARG A 289 -18.61 -15.76 -12.70
N GLU A 290 -19.81 -15.32 -13.08
CA GLU A 290 -19.99 -14.12 -13.90
C GLU A 290 -19.38 -12.90 -13.21
N ALA A 291 -18.75 -12.02 -13.98
CA ALA A 291 -18.02 -10.85 -13.51
C ALA A 291 -17.92 -9.77 -14.60
N LEU A 292 -17.68 -8.54 -14.19
CA LEU A 292 -17.06 -7.55 -15.07
C LEU A 292 -15.55 -7.79 -15.05
N GLY A 293 -15.00 -8.30 -16.15
CA GLY A 293 -13.58 -8.63 -16.31
C GLY A 293 -12.77 -7.39 -16.68
N LEU A 294 -11.66 -7.20 -15.97
CA LEU A 294 -10.57 -6.28 -16.30
C LEU A 294 -9.32 -7.13 -16.49
N THR A 295 -9.05 -7.53 -17.73
CA THR A 295 -7.91 -8.42 -18.02
C THR A 295 -6.83 -7.67 -18.78
N LEU A 296 -5.58 -7.93 -18.45
CA LEU A 296 -4.46 -7.14 -18.93
C LEU A 296 -3.44 -8.05 -19.63
N GLY A 297 -2.94 -7.61 -20.79
CA GLY A 297 -1.80 -8.28 -21.44
C GLY A 297 -0.46 -7.93 -20.78
N SER A 298 -0.19 -6.64 -20.56
CA SER A 298 0.98 -6.20 -19.80
C SER A 298 0.80 -4.80 -19.21
N LEU A 299 1.42 -4.52 -18.06
CA LEU A 299 1.60 -3.18 -17.48
C LEU A 299 3.06 -3.01 -17.09
N GLU A 300 3.72 -2.03 -17.67
CA GLU A 300 5.13 -1.75 -17.38
C GLU A 300 5.33 -0.26 -17.12
N GLY A 301 6.33 0.08 -16.32
CA GLY A 301 6.61 1.47 -16.03
C GLY A 301 7.65 1.68 -14.96
N GLY A 302 7.93 2.95 -14.73
CA GLY A 302 8.81 3.45 -13.68
C GLY A 302 8.21 4.67 -13.02
N LEU A 303 8.23 4.71 -11.69
CA LEU A 303 7.82 5.83 -10.85
C LEU A 303 9.00 6.27 -9.99
N ASN A 304 9.32 7.56 -10.01
CA ASN A 304 10.28 8.20 -9.13
C ASN A 304 9.55 9.19 -8.21
N ILE A 305 9.75 9.05 -6.91
CA ILE A 305 9.31 9.99 -5.88
C ILE A 305 10.57 10.67 -5.36
N ALA A 306 10.75 11.94 -5.71
CA ALA A 306 11.97 12.66 -5.37
C ALA A 306 12.13 12.88 -3.85
N ARG A 307 11.03 13.08 -3.10
CA ARG A 307 11.07 13.32 -1.66
C ARG A 307 9.85 12.74 -0.95
N VAL A 308 10.09 11.95 0.09
CA VAL A 308 9.09 11.46 1.03
C VAL A 308 9.22 12.26 2.32
N GLU A 309 8.28 13.16 2.59
CA GLU A 309 8.28 14.00 3.80
C GLU A 309 7.26 13.50 4.84
N LEU A 310 7.65 13.60 6.11
CA LEU A 310 6.82 13.24 7.26
C LEU A 310 6.91 14.30 8.37
N GLY A 311 5.78 14.56 9.01
CA GLY A 311 5.68 15.44 10.17
C GLY A 311 5.92 16.92 9.84
N ALA A 312 6.37 17.68 10.82
CA ALA A 312 6.60 19.12 10.69
C ALA A 312 8.00 19.43 10.11
N GLY A 313 8.12 20.59 9.43
CA GLY A 313 9.41 21.15 9.05
C GLY A 313 10.01 20.62 7.74
N GLY A 314 9.28 19.81 6.97
CA GLY A 314 9.66 19.40 5.62
C GLY A 314 10.89 18.49 5.55
N LYS A 315 11.18 17.76 6.63
CA LYS A 315 12.23 16.73 6.67
C LYS A 315 11.86 15.56 5.75
N SER A 316 12.88 14.93 5.18
CA SER A 316 12.75 13.89 4.15
C SER A 316 13.25 12.56 4.72
N LEU A 317 12.55 11.47 4.41
CA LEU A 317 13.11 10.12 4.51
C LEU A 317 14.08 9.85 3.36
N GLY A 318 13.98 10.59 2.25
CA GLY A 318 14.73 10.35 1.02
C GLY A 318 13.82 10.20 -0.19
N ALA A 319 14.35 9.62 -1.26
CA ALA A 319 13.70 9.34 -2.52
C ALA A 319 13.44 7.83 -2.71
N VAL A 320 12.36 7.50 -3.42
CA VAL A 320 11.98 6.12 -3.75
C VAL A 320 11.76 6.02 -5.25
N ASN A 321 12.33 5.00 -5.88
CA ASN A 321 12.11 4.69 -7.29
C ASN A 321 11.61 3.26 -7.41
N VAL A 322 10.59 3.04 -8.23
CA VAL A 322 9.98 1.73 -8.47
C VAL A 322 9.90 1.51 -9.97
N ASN A 323 10.49 0.42 -10.44
CA ASN A 323 10.25 -0.11 -11.79
C ASN A 323 9.37 -1.35 -11.65
N PHE A 324 8.40 -1.54 -12.55
CA PHE A 324 7.51 -2.69 -12.51
C PHE A 324 7.22 -3.23 -13.91
N LEU A 325 7.01 -4.54 -13.97
CA LEU A 325 6.56 -5.25 -15.17
C LEU A 325 5.56 -6.35 -14.78
N PHE A 326 4.28 -6.05 -14.93
CA PHE A 326 3.21 -7.04 -14.87
C PHE A 326 3.03 -7.66 -16.24
N GLN A 327 3.25 -8.97 -16.35
CA GLN A 327 3.05 -9.76 -17.56
C GLN A 327 2.80 -11.22 -17.17
N ASP A 328 2.23 -11.99 -18.08
CA ASP A 328 1.98 -13.41 -17.84
C ASP A 328 3.28 -14.17 -17.57
N GLN A 329 3.31 -15.00 -16.52
CA GLN A 329 4.45 -15.84 -16.18
C GLN A 329 4.01 -17.26 -15.81
N THR A 330 4.93 -18.21 -15.92
CA THR A 330 4.75 -19.54 -15.33
C THR A 330 5.70 -19.68 -14.14
N VAL A 331 5.16 -19.75 -12.94
CA VAL A 331 5.93 -19.92 -11.69
C VAL A 331 5.57 -21.25 -11.08
N ASN A 332 6.58 -22.08 -10.77
CA ASN A 332 6.39 -23.43 -10.21
C ASN A 332 5.41 -24.32 -11.02
N GLY A 333 5.38 -24.13 -12.35
CA GLY A 333 4.50 -24.88 -13.25
C GLY A 333 3.05 -24.39 -13.33
N LEU A 334 2.71 -23.32 -12.62
CA LEU A 334 1.40 -22.65 -12.68
C LEU A 334 1.50 -21.36 -13.50
N ALA A 335 0.53 -21.14 -14.39
CA ALA A 335 0.43 -19.91 -15.16
C ALA A 335 -0.32 -18.85 -14.35
N TYR A 336 0.28 -17.67 -14.22
CA TYR A 336 -0.32 -16.48 -13.63
C TYR A 336 -0.49 -15.42 -14.71
N THR A 337 -1.64 -14.76 -14.68
CA THR A 337 -1.96 -13.62 -15.55
C THR A 337 -2.20 -12.38 -14.71
N ASN A 338 -2.59 -11.29 -15.35
CA ASN A 338 -2.97 -10.05 -14.67
C ASN A 338 -4.44 -9.75 -14.96
N ALA A 339 -5.31 -10.01 -13.99
CA ALA A 339 -6.75 -9.87 -14.16
C ALA A 339 -7.44 -9.55 -12.84
N ILE A 340 -8.47 -8.69 -12.92
CA ILE A 340 -9.41 -8.42 -11.84
C ILE A 340 -10.82 -8.69 -12.37
N TYR A 341 -11.57 -9.52 -11.68
CA TYR A 341 -12.97 -9.82 -12.00
C TYR A 341 -13.87 -9.26 -10.91
N LEU A 342 -14.64 -8.23 -11.25
CA LEU A 342 -15.52 -7.53 -10.31
C LEU A 342 -16.88 -8.22 -10.22
N GLN A 343 -17.30 -8.52 -8.98
CA GLN A 343 -18.50 -9.28 -8.66
C GLN A 343 -19.28 -8.63 -7.53
N GLY A 344 -20.60 -8.84 -7.52
CA GLY A 344 -21.44 -8.47 -6.39
C GLY A 344 -21.33 -9.45 -5.23
N GLY A 345 -21.56 -8.95 -4.02
CA GLY A 345 -21.48 -9.71 -2.77
C GLY A 345 -20.09 -9.63 -2.14
N GLY A 346 -19.99 -8.95 -1.00
CA GLY A 346 -18.79 -8.94 -0.17
C GLY A 346 -18.80 -10.09 0.84
N HIS A 347 -18.43 -9.81 2.09
CA HIS A 347 -18.53 -10.79 3.17
C HIS A 347 -19.99 -11.24 3.38
N ALA A 348 -20.24 -12.55 3.41
CA ALA A 348 -21.58 -13.13 3.39
C ALA A 348 -22.49 -12.67 4.55
N ASP A 349 -21.92 -12.51 5.76
CA ASP A 349 -22.67 -12.05 6.93
C ASP A 349 -22.94 -10.53 6.97
N ALA A 350 -22.26 -9.73 6.13
CA ALA A 350 -22.41 -8.27 6.15
C ALA A 350 -23.71 -7.79 5.44
N GLY A 351 -24.30 -8.65 4.61
CA GLY A 351 -25.51 -8.37 3.83
C GLY A 351 -25.35 -8.70 2.34
N GLU A 352 -26.35 -8.34 1.54
CA GLU A 352 -26.40 -8.64 0.10
C GLU A 352 -25.54 -7.69 -0.76
N GLN A 353 -25.12 -6.54 -0.19
CA GLN A 353 -24.25 -5.57 -0.86
C GLN A 353 -22.78 -5.72 -0.43
N GLY A 354 -21.88 -5.53 -1.38
CA GLY A 354 -20.43 -5.49 -1.20
C GLY A 354 -19.72 -5.87 -2.49
N LEU A 355 -18.48 -5.43 -2.68
CA LEU A 355 -17.71 -5.74 -3.88
C LEU A 355 -16.84 -6.97 -3.61
N ARG A 356 -16.86 -7.95 -4.51
CA ARG A 356 -15.85 -9.02 -4.57
C ARG A 356 -14.98 -8.83 -5.79
N LEU A 357 -13.68 -9.06 -5.62
CA LEU A 357 -12.65 -8.99 -6.65
C LEU A 357 -11.93 -10.32 -6.69
N ALA A 358 -12.22 -11.15 -7.69
CA ALA A 358 -11.37 -12.29 -7.98
C ALA A 358 -10.15 -11.76 -8.74
N THR A 359 -8.99 -11.77 -8.10
CA THR A 359 -7.76 -11.17 -8.62
C THR A 359 -6.70 -12.22 -8.94
N GLN A 360 -6.02 -12.06 -10.08
CA GLN A 360 -4.77 -12.73 -10.45
C GLN A 360 -3.71 -11.67 -10.75
N TRP A 361 -2.49 -11.87 -10.26
CA TRP A 361 -1.37 -10.98 -10.57
C TRP A 361 -0.09 -11.77 -10.83
N SER A 362 0.75 -11.18 -11.68
CA SER A 362 2.06 -11.71 -12.04
C SER A 362 3.02 -10.57 -12.34
N LEU A 363 3.89 -10.28 -11.39
CA LEU A 363 4.99 -9.31 -11.45
C LEU A 363 6.29 -10.03 -11.81
N ALA A 364 6.78 -9.76 -13.02
CA ALA A 364 8.07 -10.20 -13.49
C ALA A 364 9.22 -9.43 -12.79
N PRO A 365 10.49 -9.90 -12.89
CA PRO A 365 11.62 -9.28 -12.21
C PRO A 365 11.61 -7.75 -12.35
N SER A 366 11.52 -7.09 -11.20
CA SER A 366 11.31 -5.65 -11.04
C SER A 366 12.24 -5.13 -9.94
N ASP A 367 12.59 -3.86 -9.99
CA ASP A 367 13.53 -3.26 -9.02
C ASP A 367 12.86 -2.13 -8.24
N ILE A 368 13.14 -2.09 -6.94
CA ILE A 368 12.78 -0.96 -6.06
C ILE A 368 14.07 -0.38 -5.53
N SER A 369 14.20 0.93 -5.47
CA SER A 369 15.37 1.56 -4.88
C SER A 369 15.02 2.71 -3.95
N TYR A 370 15.80 2.82 -2.90
CA TYR A 370 15.73 3.86 -1.88
C TYR A 370 17.02 4.66 -1.94
N THR A 371 16.91 5.98 -1.98
CA THR A 371 18.04 6.91 -2.03
C THR A 371 17.91 7.93 -0.93
N GLU A 372 18.95 8.10 -0.13
CA GLU A 372 18.98 9.09 0.94
C GLU A 372 20.37 9.74 0.97
N ASP A 373 20.42 11.06 1.11
CA ASP A 373 21.65 11.85 1.08
C ASP A 373 22.54 11.57 -0.17
N GLY A 374 21.91 11.17 -1.28
CA GLY A 374 22.56 10.81 -2.55
C GLY A 374 23.08 9.37 -2.63
N ASN A 375 22.96 8.58 -1.57
CA ASN A 375 23.40 7.18 -1.52
C ASN A 375 22.20 6.25 -1.77
N ARG A 376 22.37 5.28 -2.68
CA ARG A 376 21.28 4.44 -3.18
C ARG A 376 21.45 2.96 -2.82
N VAL A 377 20.35 2.32 -2.43
CA VAL A 377 20.22 0.86 -2.35
C VAL A 377 19.09 0.39 -3.24
N ILE A 378 19.29 -0.72 -3.94
CA ILE A 378 18.36 -1.32 -4.89
C ILE A 378 18.01 -2.73 -4.42
N PHE A 379 16.73 -2.98 -4.21
CA PHE A 379 16.13 -4.29 -4.05
C PHE A 379 15.91 -4.87 -5.44
N SER A 380 16.76 -5.81 -5.82
CA SER A 380 16.87 -6.25 -7.21
C SER A 380 16.10 -7.54 -7.47
N GLY A 381 15.44 -7.60 -8.62
CA GLY A 381 14.75 -8.80 -9.11
C GLY A 381 13.57 -9.21 -8.24
N LEU A 382 12.78 -8.26 -7.73
CA LEU A 382 11.51 -8.57 -7.10
C LEU A 382 10.58 -9.23 -8.12
N GLN A 383 10.13 -10.44 -7.81
CA GLN A 383 9.04 -11.13 -8.48
C GLN A 383 7.90 -11.34 -7.49
N SER A 384 6.65 -11.29 -7.95
CA SER A 384 5.48 -11.67 -7.17
C SER A 384 4.39 -12.27 -8.04
N TRP A 385 3.66 -13.23 -7.51
CA TRP A 385 2.55 -13.88 -8.19
C TRP A 385 1.47 -14.27 -7.20
N GLY A 386 0.26 -14.44 -7.69
CA GLY A 386 -0.79 -15.04 -6.89
C GLY A 386 -2.17 -14.89 -7.48
N GLN A 387 -3.13 -15.47 -6.76
CA GLN A 387 -4.55 -15.38 -7.08
C GLN A 387 -5.41 -15.55 -5.84
N GLY A 388 -6.60 -14.97 -5.82
CA GLY A 388 -7.57 -15.16 -4.75
C GLY A 388 -8.74 -14.19 -4.81
N ASP A 389 -9.63 -14.30 -3.83
CA ASP A 389 -10.78 -13.41 -3.69
C ASP A 389 -10.49 -12.34 -2.64
N PHE A 390 -10.79 -11.10 -3.00
CA PHE A 390 -10.81 -9.96 -2.08
C PHE A 390 -12.23 -9.43 -1.98
N THR A 391 -12.66 -9.00 -0.80
CA THR A 391 -13.99 -8.41 -0.58
C THR A 391 -13.87 -7.02 0.01
N VAL A 392 -14.78 -6.13 -0.38
CA VAL A 392 -14.88 -4.76 0.14
C VAL A 392 -16.30 -4.52 0.62
N ASN A 393 -16.44 -4.15 1.88
CA ASN A 393 -17.70 -3.77 2.50
C ASN A 393 -17.50 -2.50 3.33
N VAL A 394 -18.51 -1.64 3.40
CA VAL A 394 -18.63 -0.67 4.48
C VAL A 394 -19.45 -1.31 5.59
N THR A 395 -18.81 -1.60 6.71
CA THR A 395 -19.38 -2.34 7.84
C THR A 395 -19.53 -1.43 9.05
N ARG A 396 -20.38 -1.86 9.99
CA ARG A 396 -20.53 -1.23 11.29
C ARG A 396 -20.15 -2.20 12.40
N ASP A 397 -19.80 -1.68 13.57
CA ASP A 397 -19.52 -2.50 14.75
C ASP A 397 -20.76 -3.33 15.15
N ASP A 398 -20.66 -4.65 15.03
CA ASP A 398 -21.72 -5.61 15.35
C ASP A 398 -21.18 -7.05 15.33
N VAL A 399 -21.92 -7.99 15.95
CA VAL A 399 -21.65 -9.43 15.83
C VAL A 399 -22.82 -10.11 15.14
N ILE A 400 -22.63 -10.53 13.89
CA ILE A 400 -23.67 -11.11 13.03
C ILE A 400 -23.29 -12.55 12.71
N ASN A 401 -24.17 -13.51 13.03
CA ASN A 401 -23.96 -14.95 12.82
C ASN A 401 -22.64 -15.52 13.41
N GLY A 402 -22.05 -14.84 14.39
CA GLY A 402 -20.77 -15.22 15.00
C GLY A 402 -19.55 -14.54 14.36
N THR A 403 -19.74 -13.75 13.29
CA THR A 403 -18.71 -12.90 12.70
C THR A 403 -18.68 -11.54 13.40
N GLU A 404 -17.51 -11.13 13.87
CA GLU A 404 -17.28 -9.80 14.43
C GLU A 404 -16.97 -8.80 13.31
N PHE A 405 -17.72 -7.70 13.29
CA PHE A 405 -17.53 -6.57 12.40
C PHE A 405 -17.13 -5.34 13.19
N PHE A 406 -16.40 -4.44 12.54
CA PHE A 406 -15.98 -3.16 13.11
C PHE A 406 -16.51 -2.02 12.23
N ASP A 407 -16.59 -0.84 12.81
CA ASP A 407 -16.92 0.37 12.07
C ASP A 407 -15.84 0.68 11.01
N GLY A 408 -16.25 0.82 9.74
CA GLY A 408 -15.37 1.33 8.68
C GLY A 408 -15.41 0.55 7.35
N LEU A 409 -14.36 0.72 6.57
CA LEU A 409 -14.13 -0.01 5.32
C LEU A 409 -13.44 -1.34 5.63
N ARG A 410 -14.17 -2.45 5.49
CA ARG A 410 -13.65 -3.81 5.63
C ARG A 410 -13.12 -4.32 4.29
N LEU A 411 -11.86 -4.74 4.30
CA LEU A 411 -11.16 -5.46 3.24
C LEU A 411 -11.00 -6.91 3.69
N GLY A 412 -11.73 -7.84 3.08
CA GLY A 412 -11.58 -9.27 3.30
C GLY A 412 -10.69 -9.92 2.25
N PHE A 413 -10.07 -11.03 2.61
CA PHE A 413 -9.29 -11.87 1.71
C PHE A 413 -9.64 -13.34 1.99
N GLU A 414 -9.96 -14.07 0.94
CA GLU A 414 -10.51 -15.42 0.98
C GLU A 414 -9.72 -16.31 0.00
N GLY A 415 -9.02 -17.31 0.54
CA GLY A 415 -8.26 -18.29 -0.23
C GLY A 415 -7.18 -17.69 -1.12
N VAL A 416 -6.54 -16.60 -0.69
CA VAL A 416 -5.49 -15.94 -1.46
C VAL A 416 -4.23 -16.78 -1.42
N LYS A 417 -3.76 -17.22 -2.58
CA LYS A 417 -2.52 -18.01 -2.71
C LYS A 417 -1.51 -17.22 -3.52
N GLY A 418 -0.32 -17.06 -2.99
CA GLY A 418 0.70 -16.28 -3.69
C GLY A 418 2.08 -16.47 -3.13
N GLY A 419 3.02 -15.77 -3.76
CA GLY A 419 4.37 -15.68 -3.26
C GLY A 419 5.11 -14.49 -3.85
N TYR A 420 6.28 -14.23 -3.26
CA TYR A 420 7.25 -13.28 -3.80
C TYR A 420 8.67 -13.75 -3.49
N ARG A 421 9.63 -13.23 -4.26
CA ARG A 421 11.07 -13.41 -4.00
C ARG A 421 11.88 -12.26 -4.57
N ILE A 422 13.06 -12.04 -4.03
CA ILE A 422 14.07 -11.10 -4.54
C ILE A 422 15.37 -11.83 -4.88
N ASN A 423 16.14 -11.26 -5.81
CA ASN A 423 17.49 -11.74 -6.08
C ASN A 423 18.49 -11.29 -5.01
N GLY A 424 18.31 -10.09 -4.47
CA GLY A 424 19.16 -9.56 -3.41
C GLY A 424 19.21 -8.03 -3.41
N LEU A 425 20.25 -7.48 -2.80
CA LEU A 425 20.48 -6.04 -2.73
C LEU A 425 21.66 -5.64 -3.62
N ARG A 426 21.56 -4.46 -4.26
CA ARG A 426 22.69 -3.75 -4.89
C ARG A 426 22.84 -2.41 -4.20
N VAL A 427 24.06 -1.91 -4.08
CA VAL A 427 24.33 -0.62 -3.45
C VAL A 427 25.12 0.25 -4.41
N GLY A 428 24.69 1.50 -4.59
CA GLY A 428 25.20 2.43 -5.58
C GLY A 428 24.35 2.43 -6.86
N ASP A 429 24.96 2.04 -7.98
CA ASP A 429 24.31 2.03 -9.29
C ASP A 429 23.60 0.70 -9.61
N GLU A 430 22.88 0.68 -10.73
CA GLU A 430 22.10 -0.48 -11.21
C GLU A 430 22.97 -1.63 -11.71
N ASP A 431 24.20 -1.34 -12.13
CA ASP A 431 25.17 -2.32 -12.64
C ASP A 431 26.01 -2.95 -11.51
N ALA A 432 25.95 -2.40 -10.29
CA ALA A 432 26.67 -2.88 -9.13
C ALA A 432 26.33 -4.35 -8.84
N PRO A 433 27.30 -5.22 -8.53
CA PRO A 433 27.04 -6.65 -8.32
C PRO A 433 26.02 -6.86 -7.19
N LEU A 434 25.24 -7.95 -7.27
CA LEU A 434 24.41 -8.39 -6.14
C LEU A 434 25.30 -8.61 -4.92
N GLN A 435 24.79 -8.21 -3.78
CA GLN A 435 25.53 -8.28 -2.54
C GLN A 435 24.72 -9.00 -1.46
N GLY A 436 25.40 -9.65 -0.52
CA GLY A 436 24.77 -10.25 0.66
C GLY A 436 24.18 -9.18 1.59
N GLY A 437 23.56 -9.57 2.71
CA GLY A 437 22.97 -8.61 3.65
C GLY A 437 21.46 -8.46 3.49
N THR A 438 20.79 -9.34 2.73
CA THR A 438 19.32 -9.45 2.76
C THR A 438 18.82 -9.82 4.16
N GLU A 439 19.67 -10.34 5.04
CA GLU A 439 19.37 -10.61 6.45
C GLU A 439 19.07 -9.33 7.24
N LEU A 440 19.57 -8.16 6.79
CA LEU A 440 19.24 -6.88 7.41
C LEU A 440 17.76 -6.51 7.21
N LEU A 441 17.14 -7.04 6.17
CA LEU A 441 15.73 -6.82 5.87
C LEU A 441 14.82 -7.57 6.86
N LEU A 442 15.32 -8.61 7.53
CA LEU A 442 14.57 -9.31 8.58
C LEU A 442 14.24 -8.41 9.76
N ALA A 443 15.14 -7.47 10.09
CA ALA A 443 14.89 -6.48 11.13
C ALA A 443 13.71 -5.55 10.76
N LEU A 444 13.41 -5.43 9.47
CA LEU A 444 12.27 -4.69 8.92
C LEU A 444 11.06 -5.60 8.62
N GLY A 445 11.13 -6.89 8.97
CA GLY A 445 10.06 -7.87 8.72
C GLY A 445 9.92 -8.31 7.26
N PHE A 446 10.92 -8.04 6.41
CA PHE A 446 10.92 -8.45 5.01
C PHE A 446 11.77 -9.70 4.79
N TYR A 447 11.17 -10.72 4.17
CA TYR A 447 11.79 -12.02 3.92
C TYR A 447 12.26 -12.08 2.45
N PRO A 448 13.46 -12.62 2.14
CA PRO A 448 13.94 -12.69 0.76
C PRO A 448 13.02 -13.47 -0.20
N ALA A 449 12.25 -14.41 0.33
CA ALA A 449 11.21 -15.14 -0.39
C ALA A 449 10.12 -15.58 0.58
N TYR A 450 8.87 -15.57 0.13
CA TYR A 450 7.74 -16.04 0.92
C TYR A 450 6.63 -16.58 0.01
N ASP A 451 6.22 -17.83 0.22
CA ASP A 451 4.99 -18.42 -0.30
C ASP A 451 3.93 -18.52 0.81
N PHE A 452 2.66 -18.24 0.50
CA PHE A 452 1.59 -18.21 1.50
C PHE A 452 0.20 -18.52 0.92
N ASP A 453 -0.65 -19.13 1.78
CA ASP A 453 -2.11 -19.10 1.66
C ASP A 453 -2.65 -18.12 2.74
N LEU A 454 -3.51 -17.17 2.37
CA LEU A 454 -3.93 -16.04 3.20
C LEU A 454 -5.47 -15.93 3.26
N ASP A 455 -6.01 -15.86 4.47
CA ASP A 455 -7.44 -15.69 4.79
C ASP A 455 -7.63 -14.71 5.95
N GLY A 456 -8.71 -13.92 5.94
CA GLY A 456 -9.01 -12.97 7.01
C GLY A 456 -9.56 -11.62 6.55
N HIS A 457 -9.33 -10.58 7.35
CA HIS A 457 -9.73 -9.22 7.03
C HIS A 457 -8.88 -8.15 7.71
N ILE A 458 -8.95 -6.95 7.14
CA ILE A 458 -8.56 -5.68 7.76
C ILE A 458 -9.76 -4.73 7.67
N THR A 459 -10.12 -4.08 8.77
CA THR A 459 -11.15 -3.04 8.80
C THR A 459 -10.53 -1.71 9.17
N LEU A 460 -10.70 -0.74 8.27
CA LEU A 460 -10.19 0.61 8.38
C LEU A 460 -11.31 1.52 8.89
N GLY A 461 -11.26 1.89 10.17
CA GLY A 461 -12.16 2.83 10.83
C GLY A 461 -11.66 4.28 10.76
N ALA A 462 -12.59 5.23 10.72
CA ALA A 462 -12.26 6.65 10.70
C ALA A 462 -11.92 7.17 12.11
N GLY A 463 -10.87 7.99 12.23
CA GLY A 463 -10.35 8.55 13.48
C GLY A 463 -9.12 7.81 14.00
N GLY A 464 -8.14 8.55 14.51
CA GLY A 464 -6.93 8.01 15.12
C GLY A 464 -6.95 8.09 16.66
N ALA A 465 -5.78 8.15 17.30
CA ALA A 465 -5.68 8.26 18.75
C ALA A 465 -6.31 9.55 19.29
N SER A 466 -6.31 10.59 18.46
CA SER A 466 -7.10 11.80 18.63
C SER A 466 -7.51 12.33 17.26
N GLY A 467 -8.69 12.95 17.16
CA GLY A 467 -9.04 13.72 15.97
C GLY A 467 -9.29 12.90 14.70
N ASP A 468 -8.69 13.34 13.59
CA ASP A 468 -8.70 12.64 12.31
C ASP A 468 -7.74 11.41 12.40
N GLY A 469 -7.50 10.70 11.30
CA GLY A 469 -6.59 9.55 11.29
C GLY A 469 -7.28 8.22 11.08
N LEU A 470 -6.58 7.11 11.35
CA LEU A 470 -7.04 5.78 10.98
C LEU A 470 -7.03 4.83 12.18
N THR A 471 -8.14 4.13 12.39
CA THR A 471 -8.22 2.99 13.30
C THR A 471 -8.24 1.68 12.51
N ILE A 472 -7.56 0.66 12.99
CA ILE A 472 -7.40 -0.63 12.33
C ILE A 472 -7.78 -1.75 13.29
N ASN A 473 -8.71 -2.58 12.84
CA ASN A 473 -9.04 -3.87 13.42
C ASN A 473 -8.78 -4.96 12.39
N SER A 474 -8.19 -6.09 12.80
CA SER A 474 -7.81 -7.11 11.84
C SER A 474 -7.72 -8.49 12.49
N ASP A 475 -8.15 -9.49 11.73
CA ASP A 475 -7.86 -10.90 11.97
C ASP A 475 -7.24 -11.46 10.69
N VAL A 476 -6.01 -11.95 10.78
CA VAL A 476 -5.24 -12.46 9.64
C VAL A 476 -4.76 -13.87 9.95
N ARG A 477 -4.96 -14.77 8.99
CA ARG A 477 -4.41 -16.11 9.02
C ARG A 477 -3.58 -16.36 7.78
N VAL A 478 -2.32 -16.71 7.98
CA VAL A 478 -1.48 -17.33 6.97
C VAL A 478 -1.38 -18.82 7.27
N SER A 479 -1.52 -19.65 6.24
CA SER A 479 -1.33 -21.09 6.34
C SER A 479 -0.47 -21.61 5.20
N ASN A 480 0.05 -22.83 5.37
CA ASN A 480 0.93 -23.48 4.40
C ASN A 480 2.12 -22.60 3.97
N GLY A 481 2.57 -21.70 4.84
CA GLY A 481 3.56 -20.70 4.50
C GLY A 481 4.97 -21.28 4.42
N SER A 482 5.81 -20.70 3.56
CA SER A 482 7.25 -20.97 3.51
C SER A 482 8.03 -19.68 3.27
N ALA A 483 8.77 -19.21 4.28
CA ALA A 483 9.53 -17.97 4.23
C ALA A 483 11.04 -18.23 4.35
N ALA A 484 11.83 -17.64 3.47
CA ALA A 484 13.28 -17.60 3.63
C ALA A 484 13.62 -16.57 4.71
N LEU A 485 14.37 -16.97 5.73
CA LEU A 485 15.04 -16.02 6.61
C LEU A 485 16.33 -15.52 5.96
N ILE A 486 17.04 -16.45 5.30
CA ILE A 486 18.26 -16.17 4.55
C ILE A 486 18.15 -17.00 3.27
N ALA A 487 18.40 -16.40 2.11
CA ALA A 487 18.43 -17.12 0.85
C ALA A 487 19.46 -16.54 -0.11
N ASN A 488 20.11 -17.43 -0.85
CA ASN A 488 20.89 -17.06 -2.03
C ASN A 488 19.97 -16.49 -3.14
N PRO A 489 20.52 -15.75 -4.12
CA PRO A 489 19.76 -15.30 -5.29
C PRO A 489 19.03 -16.45 -5.98
N TYR A 490 17.82 -16.18 -6.50
CA TYR A 490 17.11 -17.18 -7.28
C TYR A 490 17.59 -17.22 -8.74
N ASP A 491 18.31 -16.19 -9.22
CA ASP A 491 18.96 -16.17 -10.54
C ASP A 491 20.34 -15.49 -10.43
N GLU A 492 21.40 -16.24 -10.76
CA GLU A 492 22.79 -15.76 -10.76
C GLU A 492 23.27 -15.31 -12.17
N GLY A 493 22.34 -15.10 -13.10
CA GLY A 493 22.62 -14.73 -14.50
C GLY A 493 22.71 -15.91 -15.47
N ASN A 494 22.45 -17.13 -14.99
CA ASN A 494 22.39 -18.35 -15.82
C ASN A 494 20.97 -18.98 -15.83
N GLY A 495 19.97 -18.23 -15.37
CA GLY A 495 18.58 -18.67 -15.23
C GLY A 495 18.24 -19.07 -13.79
N GLU A 496 16.95 -19.27 -13.55
CA GLU A 496 16.43 -19.51 -12.21
C GLU A 496 16.91 -20.84 -11.59
N ILE A 497 17.27 -20.80 -10.31
CA ILE A 497 17.73 -21.92 -9.48
C ILE A 497 16.90 -22.00 -8.19
N SER A 498 16.90 -23.18 -7.54
CA SER A 498 16.28 -23.30 -6.21
C SER A 498 17.08 -22.49 -5.18
N GLN A 499 16.39 -21.65 -4.43
CA GLN A 499 17.00 -20.87 -3.37
C GLN A 499 17.33 -21.76 -2.18
N THR A 500 18.57 -21.64 -1.70
CA THR A 500 19.06 -22.35 -0.52
C THR A 500 19.45 -21.35 0.56
N GLY A 501 19.26 -21.73 1.83
CA GLY A 501 19.59 -20.92 2.98
C GLY A 501 18.90 -21.39 4.26
N LEU A 502 18.35 -20.47 5.05
CA LEU A 502 17.60 -20.75 6.27
C LEU A 502 16.12 -20.46 6.01
N TRP A 503 15.26 -21.45 6.21
CA TRP A 503 13.85 -21.40 5.86
C TRP A 503 12.94 -21.73 7.04
N VAL A 504 11.85 -21.00 7.14
CA VAL A 504 10.68 -21.33 7.96
C VAL A 504 9.67 -21.99 7.04
N THR A 505 9.30 -23.23 7.29
CA THR A 505 8.34 -23.98 6.45
C THR A 505 7.24 -24.62 7.29
N ASP A 506 6.15 -25.00 6.62
CA ASP A 506 4.93 -25.46 7.28
C ASP A 506 4.46 -24.40 8.29
N LEU A 507 4.47 -23.14 7.85
CA LEU A 507 4.14 -21.98 8.67
C LEU A 507 2.62 -21.77 8.72
N ASP A 508 2.08 -21.82 9.92
CA ASP A 508 0.76 -21.29 10.25
C ASP A 508 0.94 -20.05 11.14
N PHE A 509 0.34 -18.92 10.76
CA PHE A 509 0.42 -17.67 11.51
C PHE A 509 -0.97 -17.08 11.67
N ASP A 510 -1.44 -16.96 12.91
CA ASP A 510 -2.68 -16.29 13.26
C ASP A 510 -2.35 -14.98 13.98
N MET A 511 -2.94 -13.87 13.53
CA MET A 511 -2.75 -12.54 14.12
C MET A 511 -4.09 -11.85 14.31
N HIS A 512 -4.22 -11.21 15.47
CA HIS A 512 -5.37 -10.40 15.85
C HIS A 512 -4.90 -9.04 16.31
N LEU A 513 -5.57 -8.01 15.83
CA LEU A 513 -5.30 -6.61 16.14
C LEU A 513 -6.61 -5.91 16.46
N ARG A 514 -6.64 -5.20 17.58
CA ARG A 514 -7.78 -4.41 18.03
C ARG A 514 -7.35 -2.99 18.34
N ASP A 515 -8.15 -2.05 17.86
CA ASP A 515 -8.02 -0.62 18.13
C ASP A 515 -6.60 -0.08 17.89
N MET A 516 -5.96 -0.51 16.78
CA MET A 516 -4.69 0.09 16.39
C MET A 516 -4.96 1.43 15.73
N THR A 517 -4.34 2.51 16.22
CA THR A 517 -4.44 3.82 15.58
C THR A 517 -3.19 4.16 14.82
N ILE A 518 -3.38 4.94 13.77
CA ILE A 518 -2.34 5.51 12.93
C ILE A 518 -2.61 7.00 12.81
N ASP A 519 -1.59 7.79 13.17
CA ASP A 519 -1.67 9.25 13.24
C ASP A 519 -0.41 9.90 12.67
N VAL A 520 -0.55 11.08 12.07
CA VAL A 520 0.60 11.95 11.72
C VAL A 520 0.82 12.99 12.82
N THR A 521 1.99 12.94 13.45
CA THR A 521 2.40 13.85 14.53
C THR A 521 3.42 14.89 14.04
N PRO A 522 3.78 15.90 14.86
CA PRO A 522 4.85 16.84 14.50
C PRO A 522 6.19 16.15 14.22
N GLU A 523 6.48 15.03 14.88
CA GLU A 523 7.74 14.31 14.79
C GLU A 523 7.78 13.34 13.60
N GLY A 524 6.62 12.79 13.22
CA GLY A 524 6.53 11.82 12.14
C GLY A 524 5.23 11.03 12.18
N PHE A 525 5.31 9.72 11.95
CA PHE A 525 4.16 8.83 11.92
C PHE A 525 4.08 8.04 13.22
N ALA A 526 2.96 8.11 13.93
CA ALA A 526 2.73 7.36 15.16
C ALA A 526 1.75 6.22 14.92
N ILE A 527 2.08 5.06 15.50
CA ILE A 527 1.23 3.88 15.52
C ILE A 527 1.05 3.47 16.97
N ILE A 528 -0.18 3.30 17.41
CA ILE A 528 -0.52 2.84 18.76
C ILE A 528 -1.33 1.57 18.62
N LYS A 529 -0.83 0.45 19.14
CA LYS A 529 -1.58 -0.81 19.17
C LYS A 529 -2.40 -0.85 20.46
N GLY A 530 -3.73 -0.83 20.35
CA GLY A 530 -4.62 -1.02 21.49
C GLY A 530 -4.40 -2.38 22.16
N GLU A 531 -4.82 -3.45 21.49
CA GLU A 531 -4.55 -4.84 21.88
C GLU A 531 -4.12 -5.66 20.65
N ALA A 532 -3.07 -6.47 20.78
CA ALA A 532 -2.63 -7.34 19.70
C ALA A 532 -2.15 -8.69 20.25
N TRP A 533 -2.56 -9.79 19.63
CA TRP A 533 -2.03 -11.12 19.93
C TRP A 533 -1.83 -11.93 18.66
N SER A 534 -0.84 -12.81 18.67
CA SER A 534 -0.53 -13.64 17.52
C SER A 534 0.11 -14.96 17.92
N THR A 535 -0.09 -16.00 17.12
CA THR A 535 0.63 -17.28 17.21
C THR A 535 1.27 -17.59 15.86
N MET A 536 2.59 -17.73 15.86
CA MET A 536 3.38 -18.22 14.72
C MET A 536 3.84 -19.64 15.02
N ASP A 537 3.29 -20.61 14.33
CA ASP A 537 3.67 -22.03 14.40
C ASP A 537 4.49 -22.40 13.15
N VAL A 538 5.79 -22.51 13.35
CA VAL A 538 6.76 -22.96 12.35
C VAL A 538 6.91 -24.46 12.48
N GLY A 539 6.30 -25.21 11.58
CA GLY A 539 6.42 -26.66 11.59
C GLY A 539 7.87 -27.13 11.42
N ASN A 540 8.69 -26.46 10.61
CA ASN A 540 10.11 -26.78 10.45
C ASN A 540 10.99 -25.55 10.19
N LEU A 541 12.02 -25.33 11.02
CA LEU A 541 13.12 -24.42 10.71
C LEU A 541 14.24 -25.18 9.99
N ARG A 542 14.40 -24.96 8.68
CA ARG A 542 15.27 -25.75 7.79
C ARG A 542 16.53 -25.03 7.35
N VAL A 543 17.61 -25.79 7.18
CA VAL A 543 18.84 -25.36 6.52
C VAL A 543 19.02 -26.09 5.19
N GLY A 544 19.30 -25.33 4.13
CA GLY A 544 19.38 -25.81 2.76
C GLY A 544 18.16 -25.36 1.96
N ASP A 545 17.53 -26.29 1.25
CA ASP A 545 16.32 -26.05 0.47
C ASP A 545 15.05 -26.12 1.35
N LYS A 546 13.99 -25.40 0.96
CA LYS A 546 12.75 -25.33 1.75
C LYS A 546 12.02 -26.69 1.86
N GLU A 547 12.10 -27.55 0.85
CA GLU A 547 11.40 -28.84 0.85
C GLU A 547 12.25 -29.95 1.48
N THR A 548 13.52 -29.99 1.08
CA THR A 548 14.42 -31.13 1.37
C THR A 548 15.51 -30.84 2.40
N GLY A 549 15.63 -29.59 2.85
CA GLY A 549 16.63 -29.16 3.84
C GLY A 549 16.45 -29.82 5.20
N GLY A 550 17.55 -29.95 5.94
CA GLY A 550 17.54 -30.52 7.30
C GLY A 550 16.86 -29.59 8.28
N SER A 551 16.06 -30.11 9.21
CA SER A 551 15.24 -29.31 10.15
C SER A 551 15.80 -29.28 11.57
N PHE A 552 15.80 -28.11 12.20
CA PHE A 552 16.04 -27.91 13.63
C PHE A 552 14.81 -28.26 14.50
N GLY A 553 13.69 -28.64 13.89
CA GLY A 553 12.43 -28.92 14.58
C GLY A 553 11.42 -27.79 14.45
N ARG A 554 10.37 -27.87 15.26
CA ARG A 554 9.23 -26.94 15.27
C ARG A 554 9.48 -25.80 16.25
N PHE A 555 9.06 -24.60 15.88
CA PHE A 555 9.08 -23.42 16.76
C PHE A 555 7.68 -22.82 16.84
N VAL A 556 7.19 -22.55 18.04
CA VAL A 556 5.94 -21.81 18.24
C VAL A 556 6.27 -20.53 18.99
N ILE A 557 5.92 -19.39 18.39
CA ILE A 557 6.12 -18.06 18.97
C ILE A 557 4.75 -17.45 19.17
N GLN A 558 4.43 -17.11 20.41
CA GLN A 558 3.21 -16.42 20.77
C GLN A 558 3.57 -15.05 21.30
N ASN A 559 2.84 -14.02 20.84
CA ASN A 559 3.02 -12.65 21.28
C ASN A 559 1.70 -12.09 21.78
N TYR A 560 1.76 -11.28 22.84
CA TYR A 560 0.62 -10.54 23.37
C TYR A 560 1.07 -9.17 23.87
N GLU A 561 0.54 -8.12 23.24
CA GLU A 561 0.87 -6.72 23.47
C GLU A 561 -0.38 -5.89 23.76
N THR A 562 -0.27 -4.94 24.69
CA THR A 562 -1.34 -3.96 24.98
C THR A 562 -0.75 -2.57 25.14
N GLY A 563 -1.19 -1.61 24.33
CA GLY A 563 -0.71 -0.23 24.39
C GLY A 563 0.71 -0.01 23.87
N SER A 564 1.27 -0.95 23.09
CA SER A 564 2.57 -0.77 22.42
C SER A 564 2.51 0.38 21.42
N THR A 565 3.61 1.12 21.25
CA THR A 565 3.67 2.26 20.34
C THR A 565 4.89 2.19 19.43
N MET A 566 4.77 2.74 18.21
CA MET A 566 5.87 2.92 17.27
C MET A 566 5.79 4.32 16.68
N THR A 567 6.93 4.98 16.52
CA THR A 567 7.05 6.26 15.84
C THR A 567 8.12 6.17 14.76
N ILE A 568 7.78 6.55 13.53
CA ILE A 568 8.70 6.62 12.40
C ILE A 568 8.98 8.09 12.11
N THR A 569 10.25 8.48 12.12
CA THR A 569 10.69 9.87 12.00
C THR A 569 11.77 10.02 10.93
N PRO A 570 11.76 11.13 10.16
CA PRO A 570 12.79 11.41 9.17
C PRO A 570 14.06 12.02 9.80
N GLY A 571 15.20 11.71 9.18
CA GLY A 571 16.51 12.30 9.50
C GLY A 571 17.56 11.32 10.00
N GLY A 572 17.23 10.02 10.04
CA GLY A 572 18.22 8.96 10.24
C GLY A 572 19.02 9.07 11.53
N ALA A 573 20.22 8.47 11.57
CA ALA A 573 21.08 8.55 12.75
C ALA A 573 21.82 9.89 12.87
N GLY A 574 21.88 10.66 11.77
CA GLY A 574 22.61 11.92 11.70
C GLY A 574 24.10 11.76 12.03
N ALA A 575 24.65 12.66 12.84
CA ALA A 575 26.06 12.63 13.18
C ALA A 575 26.37 11.76 14.41
N VAL A 576 27.22 10.74 14.23
CA VAL A 576 27.49 9.68 15.21
C VAL A 576 28.99 9.59 15.50
N CYS A 577 29.34 9.39 16.78
CA CYS A 577 30.69 9.00 17.19
C CYS A 577 30.82 7.47 17.26
N ALA A 578 31.26 6.83 16.18
CA ALA A 578 31.45 5.38 16.11
C ALA A 578 32.66 4.93 16.93
N GLY A 579 32.45 4.03 17.90
CA GLY A 579 33.52 3.45 18.72
C GLY A 579 34.14 4.40 19.76
N GLY A 580 33.53 5.57 20.01
CA GLY A 580 33.96 6.54 21.01
C GLY A 580 32.79 7.27 21.67
N ALA A 581 33.07 8.42 22.27
CA ALA A 581 32.09 9.32 22.86
C ALA A 581 32.41 10.78 22.51
N GLY A 582 31.40 11.55 22.13
CA GLY A 582 31.55 12.97 21.79
C GLY A 582 30.37 13.48 20.97
N SER A 583 30.05 14.76 21.11
CA SER A 583 28.99 15.43 20.34
C SER A 583 29.53 16.17 19.11
N ASP A 584 30.83 16.12 18.88
CA ASP A 584 31.49 16.71 17.73
C ASP A 584 32.71 15.86 17.31
N ALA A 585 33.24 16.14 16.11
CA ALA A 585 34.37 15.41 15.58
C ALA A 585 35.63 15.45 16.46
N ALA A 586 35.87 16.55 17.17
CA ALA A 586 37.07 16.73 17.98
C ALA A 586 37.01 15.89 19.27
N THR A 587 35.89 15.93 19.97
CA THR A 587 35.62 15.14 21.19
C THR A 587 35.55 13.65 20.86
N CYS A 588 34.90 13.30 19.75
CA CYS A 588 34.86 11.92 19.27
C CYS A 588 36.26 11.37 19.01
N SER A 589 37.09 12.10 18.25
CA SER A 589 38.47 11.70 17.97
C SER A 589 39.32 11.59 19.25
N ALA A 590 39.14 12.52 20.20
CA ALA A 590 39.85 12.51 21.48
C ALA A 590 39.49 11.29 22.35
N SER A 591 38.28 10.76 22.21
CA SER A 591 37.83 9.54 22.87
C SER A 591 38.27 8.24 22.17
N GLY A 592 38.92 8.36 21.00
CA GLY A 592 39.30 7.21 20.16
C GLY A 592 38.22 6.74 19.19
N GLY A 593 37.12 7.48 19.04
CA GLY A 593 36.06 7.21 18.09
C GLY A 593 36.30 7.82 16.70
N LEU A 594 35.51 7.36 15.73
CA LEU A 594 35.41 7.91 14.39
C LEU A 594 34.13 8.74 14.27
N TRP A 595 34.26 9.98 13.84
CA TRP A 595 33.09 10.82 13.55
C TRP A 595 32.52 10.47 12.18
N GLU A 596 31.24 10.12 12.15
CA GLU A 596 30.47 9.83 10.94
C GLU A 596 29.32 10.84 10.86
N ASP A 597 29.36 11.72 9.86
CA ASP A 597 28.25 12.62 9.57
C ASP A 597 27.42 11.99 8.46
N ARG A 598 26.30 11.36 8.83
CA ARG A 598 25.51 10.52 7.91
C ARG A 598 24.49 11.29 7.09
N GLY A 599 24.39 12.60 7.28
CA GLY A 599 23.48 13.45 6.52
C GLY A 599 22.22 13.81 7.31
N ALA A 600 21.20 14.28 6.58
CA ALA A 600 19.97 14.83 7.14
C ALA A 600 18.71 14.08 6.70
N GLU A 601 18.84 13.09 5.81
CA GLU A 601 17.81 12.14 5.44
C GLU A 601 18.00 10.84 6.24
N GLY A 602 17.32 9.76 5.84
CA GLY A 602 17.33 8.50 6.58
C GLY A 602 16.11 8.32 7.48
N VAL A 603 16.02 7.15 8.10
CA VAL A 603 14.83 6.71 8.86
C VAL A 603 15.20 6.38 10.29
N THR A 604 14.44 6.91 11.25
CA THR A 604 14.51 6.50 12.66
C THR A 604 13.17 5.94 13.11
N ILE A 605 13.19 4.73 13.65
CA ILE A 605 12.04 4.02 14.19
C ILE A 605 12.23 3.88 15.69
N ALA A 606 11.36 4.51 16.47
CA ALA A 606 11.28 4.36 17.91
C ALA A 606 10.10 3.44 18.27
N MET A 607 10.35 2.39 19.03
CA MET A 607 9.37 1.38 19.42
C MET A 607 9.31 1.29 20.94
N ARG A 608 8.11 1.23 21.49
CA ARG A 608 7.82 0.85 22.86
C ARG A 608 6.93 -0.38 22.84
N GLN A 609 7.51 -1.54 23.09
CA GLN A 609 6.78 -2.80 23.11
C GLN A 609 6.41 -3.14 24.56
N ILE A 610 5.11 -3.17 24.84
CA ILE A 610 4.56 -3.58 26.14
C ILE A 610 4.11 -5.03 26.01
N LEU A 611 4.97 -5.96 26.44
CA LEU A 611 4.62 -7.37 26.54
C LEU A 611 3.73 -7.57 27.77
N ALA A 612 2.46 -7.88 27.54
CA ALA A 612 1.46 -8.05 28.58
C ALA A 612 1.57 -9.44 29.26
N ARG A 613 1.07 -9.53 30.50
CA ARG A 613 0.96 -10.80 31.22
C ARG A 613 -0.06 -11.70 30.53
N ALA A 614 0.16 -13.00 30.58
CA ALA A 614 -0.77 -13.98 30.01
C ALA A 614 -2.18 -13.85 30.61
N VAL A 615 -3.19 -13.88 29.74
CA VAL A 615 -4.62 -13.91 30.12
C VAL A 615 -5.19 -15.32 29.93
N ASP A 616 -4.80 -15.98 28.85
CA ASP A 616 -5.18 -17.35 28.49
C ASP A 616 -4.10 -18.01 27.61
N ASP A 617 -4.41 -19.14 26.98
CA ASP A 617 -3.46 -19.89 26.15
C ASP A 617 -3.15 -19.24 24.80
N THR A 618 -4.00 -18.34 24.30
CA THR A 618 -3.79 -17.63 23.02
C THR A 618 -3.25 -16.22 23.22
N ARG A 619 -3.62 -15.55 24.33
CA ARG A 619 -3.14 -14.24 24.75
C ARG A 619 -2.03 -14.39 25.78
N ARG A 620 -0.85 -14.77 25.29
CA ARG A 620 0.38 -14.86 26.07
C ARG A 620 1.61 -14.64 25.21
N ASN A 621 2.70 -14.31 25.86
CA ASN A 621 4.02 -14.28 25.25
C ASN A 621 4.76 -15.58 25.60
N ALA A 622 5.06 -16.41 24.62
CA ALA A 622 5.72 -17.69 24.84
C ALA A 622 6.58 -18.11 23.64
N LEU A 623 7.67 -18.82 23.91
CA LEU A 623 8.52 -19.46 22.91
C LEU A 623 8.60 -20.96 23.20
N THR A 624 8.18 -21.77 22.24
CA THR A 624 8.33 -23.23 22.29
C THR A 624 9.27 -23.70 21.20
N TRP A 625 10.24 -24.54 21.56
CA TRP A 625 11.06 -25.28 20.61
C TRP A 625 10.85 -26.78 20.80
N GLU A 626 10.43 -27.49 19.75
CA GLU A 626 10.12 -28.91 19.77
C GLU A 626 11.02 -29.71 18.81
N THR A 627 11.65 -30.77 19.34
CA THR A 627 12.55 -31.66 18.57
C THR A 627 12.23 -33.13 18.81
N GLY A 628 12.71 -34.01 17.92
CA GLY A 628 12.53 -35.46 18.07
C GLY A 628 11.08 -35.93 17.92
N ARG A 629 10.28 -35.22 17.10
CA ARG A 629 8.89 -35.59 16.79
C ARG A 629 8.84 -36.96 16.11
N SER A 630 7.80 -37.72 16.42
CA SER A 630 7.44 -38.93 15.69
C SER A 630 7.00 -38.59 14.27
N LEU A 631 7.14 -39.54 13.35
CA LEU A 631 6.69 -39.37 11.97
C LEU A 631 5.38 -40.14 11.75
N ASP A 632 4.50 -39.59 10.92
CA ASP A 632 3.32 -40.29 10.45
C ASP A 632 3.64 -41.36 9.38
N GLY A 633 2.60 -42.01 8.84
CA GLY A 633 2.76 -43.03 7.80
C GLY A 633 3.30 -42.51 6.47
N GLY A 634 3.29 -41.19 6.25
CA GLY A 634 3.87 -40.51 5.09
C GLY A 634 5.27 -39.94 5.34
N GLY A 635 5.80 -40.06 6.56
CA GLY A 635 7.11 -39.51 6.94
C GLY A 635 7.07 -38.05 7.38
N ALA A 636 5.88 -37.45 7.56
CA ALA A 636 5.74 -36.09 8.05
C ALA A 636 5.81 -36.06 9.59
N PRO A 637 6.51 -35.08 10.20
CA PRO A 637 6.56 -34.94 11.65
C PRO A 637 5.19 -34.66 12.28
N ILE A 638 4.85 -35.34 13.37
CA ILE A 638 3.62 -35.14 14.14
C ILE A 638 3.90 -34.15 15.28
N ASN A 639 3.21 -33.02 15.28
CA ASN A 639 3.30 -31.99 16.32
C ASN A 639 2.97 -32.56 17.71
N ASP A 640 3.62 -32.01 18.73
CA ASP A 640 3.41 -32.34 20.14
C ASP A 640 3.81 -33.76 20.58
N THR A 641 4.53 -34.51 19.72
CA THR A 641 5.06 -35.84 20.05
C THR A 641 6.53 -35.84 20.45
N GLY A 642 7.22 -34.70 20.31
CA GLY A 642 8.64 -34.54 20.61
C GLY A 642 8.93 -34.01 22.01
N MET A 643 10.22 -33.78 22.27
CA MET A 643 10.71 -33.06 23.44
C MET A 643 10.55 -31.55 23.23
N LYS A 644 10.03 -30.83 24.22
CA LYS A 644 9.85 -29.37 24.12
C LYS A 644 10.65 -28.60 25.17
N LEU A 645 11.21 -27.47 24.76
CA LEU A 645 11.64 -26.39 25.65
C LEU A 645 10.62 -25.26 25.52
N VAL A 646 10.00 -24.86 26.62
CA VAL A 646 8.98 -23.79 26.64
C VAL A 646 9.43 -22.68 27.57
N LEU A 647 9.63 -21.48 27.03
CA LEU A 647 9.74 -20.24 27.80
C LEU A 647 8.35 -19.62 27.83
N ASN A 648 7.73 -19.57 29.00
CA ASN A 648 6.33 -19.21 29.13
C ASN A 648 6.12 -17.91 29.92
N ASP A 649 5.06 -17.18 29.54
CA ASP A 649 4.63 -15.91 30.13
C ASP A 649 5.79 -14.92 30.25
N ILE A 650 6.27 -14.47 29.08
CA ILE A 650 7.31 -13.45 28.93
C ILE A 650 6.65 -12.07 28.98
N TYR A 651 6.90 -11.26 30.00
CA TYR A 651 6.25 -9.95 30.12
C TYR A 651 7.21 -8.86 30.58
N THR A 652 6.80 -7.62 30.34
CA THR A 652 7.54 -6.42 30.76
C THR A 652 6.95 -5.87 32.05
N SER A 653 7.76 -5.19 32.86
CA SER A 653 7.29 -4.41 34.00
C SER A 653 8.24 -3.24 34.28
N ASP A 654 7.78 -2.28 35.08
CA ASP A 654 8.58 -1.17 35.57
C ASP A 654 9.33 -1.53 36.86
N GLY A 655 9.21 -2.78 37.34
CA GLY A 655 9.90 -3.32 38.51
C GLY A 655 9.23 -3.00 39.86
N GLY A 656 8.01 -2.44 39.85
CA GLY A 656 7.24 -2.11 41.04
C GLY A 656 5.86 -1.54 40.74
N ASP A 657 5.03 -1.48 41.78
CA ASP A 657 3.76 -0.76 41.84
C ASP A 657 4.07 0.66 42.37
N PHE A 658 4.14 1.65 41.49
CA PHE A 658 4.49 3.03 41.87
C PHE A 658 3.26 3.92 42.09
N ASP A 659 2.07 3.52 41.63
CA ASP A 659 0.83 4.26 41.84
C ASP A 659 0.00 3.77 43.05
N GLY A 660 0.33 2.59 43.59
CA GLY A 660 -0.23 2.00 44.79
C GLY A 660 -1.53 1.24 44.57
N ASP A 661 -1.85 0.83 43.34
CA ASP A 661 -3.09 0.11 43.00
C ASP A 661 -3.02 -1.41 43.27
N GLY A 662 -1.83 -1.93 43.60
CA GLY A 662 -1.57 -3.35 43.87
C GLY A 662 -1.13 -4.15 42.64
N ILE A 663 -0.90 -3.51 41.49
CA ILE A 663 -0.44 -4.10 40.24
C ILE A 663 0.93 -3.50 39.90
N GLU A 664 1.86 -4.33 39.41
CA GLU A 664 3.13 -3.79 38.91
C GLU A 664 2.88 -2.92 37.67
N ASP A 665 3.40 -1.70 37.69
CA ASP A 665 3.31 -0.78 36.56
C ASP A 665 4.03 -1.36 35.34
N ASN A 666 3.52 -1.06 34.15
CA ASN A 666 4.14 -1.46 32.89
C ASN A 666 4.02 -0.36 31.82
N SER A 667 4.53 0.83 32.14
CA SER A 667 4.50 1.99 31.26
C SER A 667 5.72 2.08 30.35
N PHE A 668 6.87 1.54 30.77
CA PHE A 668 8.14 1.67 30.07
C PHE A 668 8.30 0.66 28.93
N GLY A 669 7.94 -0.62 29.14
CA GLY A 669 8.09 -1.69 28.15
C GLY A 669 9.55 -1.92 27.70
N ILE A 670 9.72 -2.53 26.51
CA ILE A 670 10.99 -2.55 25.77
C ILE A 670 11.01 -1.35 24.83
N GLN A 671 11.92 -0.42 25.10
CA GLN A 671 12.20 0.73 24.27
C GLN A 671 13.30 0.39 23.28
N SER A 672 13.03 0.46 21.98
CA SER A 672 14.02 0.25 20.93
C SER A 672 13.99 1.40 19.96
N GLU A 673 15.10 2.13 19.84
CA GLU A 673 15.29 3.16 18.82
C GLU A 673 16.30 2.63 17.80
N ILE A 674 15.88 2.57 16.53
CA ILE A 674 16.70 2.08 15.42
C ILE A 674 16.73 3.18 14.36
N SER A 675 17.91 3.70 14.09
CA SER A 675 18.16 4.67 13.02
C SER A 675 18.97 4.02 11.92
N VAL A 676 18.54 4.19 10.68
CA VAL A 676 19.12 3.55 9.49
C VAL A 676 19.42 4.60 8.44
N ASP A 677 20.67 4.59 7.99
CA ASP A 677 21.20 5.41 6.90
C ASP A 677 21.91 4.50 5.88
N VAL A 678 22.04 4.98 4.65
CA VAL A 678 22.91 4.45 3.60
C VAL A 678 24.16 5.31 3.56
N TYR A 679 25.25 4.83 4.16
CA TYR A 679 26.43 5.65 4.38
C TYR A 679 27.71 5.02 3.84
N GLN A 680 28.74 5.86 3.68
CA GLN A 680 30.09 5.46 3.32
C GLN A 680 30.81 4.77 4.48
N THR A 681 30.88 3.45 4.40
CA THR A 681 31.35 2.60 5.50
C THR A 681 32.84 2.31 5.44
N ARG A 682 33.50 2.32 6.60
CA ARG A 682 34.92 2.00 6.70
C ARG A 682 35.15 0.48 6.63
N VAL A 683 35.73 0.02 5.53
CA VAL A 683 36.12 -1.40 5.36
C VAL A 683 37.64 -1.53 5.34
N VAL A 684 38.19 -2.36 6.23
CA VAL A 684 39.63 -2.61 6.32
C VAL A 684 40.00 -4.01 5.85
N LYS A 685 41.16 -4.14 5.21
CA LYS A 685 41.73 -5.42 4.82
C LYS A 685 42.10 -6.23 6.07
N LYS A 686 41.63 -7.48 6.14
CA LYS A 686 41.82 -8.36 7.31
C LYS A 686 43.20 -9.03 7.35
N THR A 687 43.82 -9.26 6.20
CA THR A 687 45.10 -9.98 6.04
C THR A 687 45.95 -9.33 4.95
N ASP A 688 47.27 -9.48 5.04
CA ASP A 688 48.19 -9.07 3.98
C ASP A 688 48.01 -9.94 2.73
N GLY A 689 48.30 -9.38 1.54
CA GLY A 689 48.33 -10.10 0.27
C GLY A 689 47.14 -9.80 -0.65
N VAL A 690 46.83 -10.72 -1.55
CA VAL A 690 45.67 -10.62 -2.46
C VAL A 690 44.41 -11.14 -1.79
N ASP A 691 43.26 -10.52 -2.07
CA ASP A 691 41.96 -11.08 -1.69
C ASP A 691 41.41 -12.04 -2.76
N SER A 692 40.17 -12.51 -2.57
CA SER A 692 39.47 -13.43 -3.47
C SER A 692 39.30 -12.88 -4.89
N GLN A 693 39.30 -11.56 -5.06
CA GLN A 693 39.18 -10.88 -6.35
C GLN A 693 40.57 -10.46 -6.89
N GLY A 694 41.66 -10.87 -6.25
CA GLY A 694 43.02 -10.61 -6.71
C GLY A 694 43.58 -9.22 -6.37
N VAL A 695 42.90 -8.42 -5.54
CA VAL A 695 43.36 -7.07 -5.19
C VAL A 695 44.34 -7.11 -4.01
N ALA A 696 45.56 -6.64 -4.23
CA ALA A 696 46.62 -6.65 -3.23
C ALA A 696 46.50 -5.49 -2.22
N GLY A 697 46.83 -5.75 -0.95
CA GLY A 697 46.93 -4.73 0.10
C GLY A 697 47.55 -5.28 1.40
N ALA A 698 47.84 -4.40 2.34
CA ALA A 698 48.30 -4.77 3.69
C ALA A 698 47.13 -4.81 4.68
N ARG A 699 47.26 -5.61 5.73
CA ARG A 699 46.29 -5.65 6.82
C ARG A 699 46.12 -4.26 7.44
N GLY A 700 44.88 -3.82 7.55
CA GLY A 700 44.52 -2.50 8.08
C GLY A 700 44.37 -1.41 7.00
N ASP A 701 44.81 -1.67 5.77
CA ASP A 701 44.51 -0.76 4.66
C ASP A 701 43.00 -0.68 4.42
N GLU A 702 42.49 0.52 4.14
CA GLU A 702 41.08 0.75 3.86
C GLU A 702 40.77 0.47 2.39
N ARG A 703 39.63 -0.19 2.13
CA ARG A 703 39.09 -0.37 0.79
C ARG A 703 38.46 0.94 0.33
N ILE A 704 38.92 1.42 -0.83
CA ILE A 704 38.42 2.63 -1.48
C ILE A 704 37.96 2.24 -2.89
N MET A 705 36.72 2.60 -3.22
CA MET A 705 36.14 2.41 -4.54
C MET A 705 36.88 3.28 -5.55
N ASP A 706 37.24 2.68 -6.69
CA ASP A 706 38.07 3.30 -7.71
C ASP A 706 37.69 2.72 -9.07
N ALA A 707 36.89 3.47 -9.83
CA ALA A 707 36.46 3.07 -11.17
C ALA A 707 37.63 2.91 -12.18
N GLY A 708 38.82 3.44 -11.86
CA GLY A 708 40.04 3.23 -12.63
C GLY A 708 40.74 1.91 -12.32
N ALA A 709 40.38 1.23 -11.22
CA ALA A 709 40.90 -0.09 -10.88
C ALA A 709 40.10 -1.20 -11.59
N ALA A 710 40.78 -2.26 -12.01
CA ALA A 710 40.16 -3.36 -12.77
C ALA A 710 38.97 -4.02 -12.04
N GLU A 711 39.10 -4.19 -10.73
CA GLU A 711 38.07 -4.79 -9.86
C GLU A 711 37.17 -3.73 -9.20
N GLY A 712 37.30 -2.46 -9.61
CA GLY A 712 36.50 -1.34 -9.09
C GLY A 712 36.92 -0.80 -7.72
N TYR A 713 38.00 -1.28 -7.13
CA TYR A 713 38.53 -0.76 -5.85
C TYR A 713 40.04 -0.99 -5.67
N ARG A 714 40.62 -0.30 -4.68
CA ARG A 714 41.99 -0.49 -4.19
C ARG A 714 42.08 -0.41 -2.67
N TYR A 715 43.16 -0.92 -2.09
CA TYR A 715 43.47 -0.77 -0.67
C TYR A 715 44.42 0.41 -0.42
N VAL A 716 44.18 1.16 0.65
CA VAL A 716 44.90 2.40 0.98
C VAL A 716 45.24 2.46 2.48
N THR A 717 46.53 2.52 2.82
CA THR A 717 47.00 2.51 4.23
C THR A 717 46.61 3.77 5.01
N ASN A 718 46.59 4.94 4.36
CA ASN A 718 46.20 6.21 4.96
C ASN A 718 45.36 7.00 3.94
N PRO A 719 44.04 6.77 3.89
CA PRO A 719 43.16 7.44 2.96
C PRO A 719 43.18 8.96 3.15
N SER A 720 43.21 9.70 2.03
CA SER A 720 42.96 11.14 2.02
C SER A 720 41.47 11.45 2.19
N ALA A 721 41.09 12.70 2.45
CA ALA A 721 39.68 13.09 2.56
C ALA A 721 38.85 12.69 1.32
N SER A 722 39.41 12.85 0.11
CA SER A 722 38.77 12.41 -1.13
C SER A 722 38.69 10.90 -1.27
N ASP A 723 39.63 10.15 -0.68
CA ASP A 723 39.50 8.68 -0.64
C ASP A 723 38.34 8.26 0.28
N LEU A 724 38.14 8.97 1.40
CA LEU A 724 37.05 8.68 2.35
C LEU A 724 35.67 8.85 1.70
N GLU A 725 35.52 9.84 0.83
CA GLU A 725 34.33 10.07 -0.01
C GLU A 725 34.04 8.94 -1.00
N ASN A 726 35.00 8.03 -1.21
CA ASN A 726 34.87 6.88 -2.09
C ASN A 726 34.95 5.57 -1.30
N ARG A 727 34.65 5.58 0.00
CA ARG A 727 34.47 4.34 0.76
C ARG A 727 33.27 3.54 0.22
N PRO A 728 33.28 2.20 0.38
CA PRO A 728 32.14 1.37 0.05
C PRO A 728 30.87 1.86 0.75
N LEU A 729 29.77 1.96 0.00
CA LEU A 729 28.46 2.23 0.55
C LEU A 729 27.92 0.99 1.28
N GLY A 730 27.16 1.22 2.34
CA GLY A 730 26.48 0.18 3.09
C GLY A 730 25.42 0.75 4.02
N PHE A 731 24.72 -0.13 4.72
CA PHE A 731 23.78 0.31 5.76
C PHE A 731 24.54 0.68 7.02
N ALA A 732 24.23 1.83 7.58
CA ALA A 732 24.73 2.27 8.86
C ALA A 732 23.55 2.34 9.83
N VAL A 733 23.56 1.46 10.82
CA VAL A 733 22.46 1.26 11.75
C VAL A 733 22.94 1.65 13.14
N GLN A 734 22.27 2.62 13.74
CA GLN A 734 22.40 2.91 15.16
C GLN A 734 21.18 2.34 15.89
N ALA A 735 21.40 1.52 16.91
CA ALA A 735 20.33 0.95 17.69
C ALA A 735 20.58 1.19 19.18
N ARG A 736 19.53 1.52 19.92
CA ARG A 736 19.51 1.53 21.38
C ARG A 736 18.29 0.76 21.87
N THR A 737 18.51 -0.23 22.72
CA THR A 737 17.42 -0.97 23.36
C THR A 737 17.52 -0.90 24.86
N GLN A 738 16.40 -0.61 25.52
CA GLN A 738 16.30 -0.45 26.96
C GLN A 738 15.03 -1.11 27.51
N PHE A 739 15.14 -1.68 28.70
CA PHE A 739 13.96 -2.07 29.50
C PHE A 739 14.29 -2.03 30.98
N ARG A 740 13.28 -1.75 31.81
CA ARG A 740 13.41 -1.75 33.27
C ARG A 740 13.43 -3.16 33.81
N GLU A 741 12.44 -3.96 33.45
CA GLU A 741 12.36 -5.38 33.77
C GLU A 741 11.73 -6.17 32.62
N LEU A 742 12.37 -7.30 32.26
CA LEU A 742 11.82 -8.35 31.42
C LEU A 742 11.77 -9.63 32.25
N SER A 743 10.58 -10.19 32.38
CA SER A 743 10.29 -11.35 33.20
C SER A 743 9.93 -12.57 32.35
N ILE A 744 10.37 -13.74 32.76
CA ILE A 744 9.92 -15.05 32.24
C ILE A 744 9.41 -15.83 33.45
N ASN A 745 8.11 -16.15 33.47
CA ASN A 745 7.51 -16.83 34.61
C ASN A 745 8.13 -18.21 34.83
N ASN A 746 8.26 -19.02 33.78
CA ASN A 746 8.83 -20.34 33.88
C ASN A 746 9.46 -20.82 32.57
N ILE A 747 10.50 -21.65 32.71
CA ILE A 747 11.15 -22.36 31.62
C ILE A 747 10.95 -23.86 31.87
N ASP A 748 10.14 -24.50 31.04
CA ASP A 748 9.78 -25.90 31.18
C ASP A 748 10.48 -26.78 30.14
N LEU A 749 10.86 -27.98 30.58
CA LEU A 749 11.21 -29.09 29.72
C LEU A 749 10.03 -30.06 29.71
N VAL A 750 9.43 -30.27 28.54
CA VAL A 750 8.26 -31.14 28.37
C VAL A 750 8.69 -32.43 27.68
N HIS A 751 8.50 -33.56 28.36
CA HIS A 751 8.74 -34.88 27.81
C HIS A 751 7.43 -35.50 27.32
N PRO A 752 7.36 -36.08 26.11
CA PRO A 752 6.10 -36.54 25.51
C PRO A 752 5.37 -37.60 26.33
N VAL A 753 6.12 -38.41 27.09
CA VAL A 753 5.57 -39.44 28.01
C VAL A 753 5.61 -39.00 29.48
N GLY A 754 6.43 -37.99 29.81
CA GLY A 754 6.76 -37.63 31.20
C GLY A 754 6.02 -36.40 31.72
N GLY A 755 5.37 -35.64 30.83
CA GLY A 755 4.74 -34.36 31.15
C GLY A 755 5.75 -33.21 31.23
N ALA A 756 5.27 -32.05 31.69
CA ALA A 756 6.08 -30.84 31.86
C ALA A 756 6.83 -30.86 33.20
N GLN A 757 8.10 -30.44 33.18
CA GLN A 757 8.89 -30.18 34.37
C GLN A 757 9.57 -28.82 34.27
N THR A 758 9.29 -27.94 35.23
CA THR A 758 9.93 -26.61 35.30
C THR A 758 11.40 -26.73 35.66
N ALA A 759 12.27 -26.28 34.77
CA ALA A 759 13.71 -26.22 34.96
C ALA A 759 14.12 -24.93 35.70
N ILE A 760 13.51 -23.80 35.34
CA ILE A 760 13.79 -22.48 35.94
C ILE A 760 12.46 -21.76 36.17
N TYR A 761 12.30 -21.13 37.34
CA TYR A 761 11.12 -20.36 37.71
C TYR A 761 11.50 -18.92 38.06
N GLY A 762 10.73 -17.95 37.57
CA GLY A 762 10.83 -16.52 37.91
C GLY A 762 12.12 -15.85 37.45
N VAL A 763 12.48 -15.95 36.17
CA VAL A 763 13.63 -15.21 35.62
C VAL A 763 13.24 -13.74 35.52
N LYS A 764 14.03 -12.85 36.12
CA LYS A 764 13.89 -11.39 35.97
C LYS A 764 15.22 -10.82 35.47
N LEU A 765 15.17 -10.13 34.34
CA LEU A 765 16.28 -9.36 33.77
C LEU A 765 15.96 -7.89 34.00
N GLN A 766 16.88 -7.13 34.57
CA GLN A 766 16.61 -5.74 34.98
C GLN A 766 17.70 -4.76 34.52
N ASN A 767 17.32 -3.50 34.35
CA ASN A 767 18.21 -2.37 34.00
C ASN A 767 19.05 -2.64 32.76
N PHE A 768 18.40 -3.10 31.69
CA PHE A 768 19.06 -3.33 30.42
C PHE A 768 19.12 -2.02 29.63
N ASP A 769 20.32 -1.67 29.15
CA ASP A 769 20.56 -0.58 28.20
C ASP A 769 21.74 -1.01 27.33
N ILE A 770 21.47 -1.26 26.05
CA ILE A 770 22.49 -1.57 25.06
C ILE A 770 22.43 -0.55 23.94
N ASN A 771 23.62 -0.08 23.55
CA ASN A 771 23.80 0.74 22.37
C ASN A 771 24.67 -0.05 21.38
N ALA A 772 24.24 -0.07 20.12
CA ALA A 772 24.97 -0.66 19.03
C ALA A 772 25.10 0.35 17.90
N ASN A 773 26.27 0.40 17.29
CA ASN A 773 26.48 1.04 16.01
C ASN A 773 27.04 -0.02 15.07
N LEU A 774 26.25 -0.40 14.07
CA LEU A 774 26.54 -1.45 13.13
C LEU A 774 26.64 -0.84 11.73
N THR A 775 27.76 -1.05 11.06
CA THR A 775 27.88 -0.79 9.63
C THR A 775 27.91 -2.12 8.89
N ALA A 776 26.96 -2.34 8.00
CA ALA A 776 26.90 -3.50 7.14
C ALA A 776 27.17 -3.07 5.71
N THR A 777 28.41 -3.31 5.28
CA THR A 777 28.79 -3.18 3.87
C THR A 777 28.55 -4.52 3.22
N PRO A 778 27.74 -4.57 2.17
CA PRO A 778 27.65 -5.79 1.40
C PRO A 778 28.95 -5.96 0.58
N ILE A 779 29.52 -7.16 0.60
CA ILE A 779 30.83 -7.46 -0.02
C ILE A 779 30.63 -8.63 -1.01
N PRO A 780 31.17 -8.54 -2.24
CA PRO A 780 31.15 -9.63 -3.21
C PRO A 780 32.05 -10.81 -2.84
#